data_AF-A0A0Q3E6U3-F1
#
_entry.id   AF-A0A0Q3E6U3-F1
#
_cell.length_a   1.000
_cell.length_b   1.000
_cell.length_c   1.000
_cell.angle_alpha   90.00
_cell.angle_beta   90.00
_cell.angle_gamma   90.00
#
_symmetry.space_group_name_H-M   'P 1'
#
loop_
_entity.id
_entity.type
_entity.pdbx_description
1 polymer ?
#
loop_
_entity_poly.entity_id
_entity_poly.type
_entity_poly.pdbx_seq_one_letter_code
_entity_poly.pdbx_strand_id
1 'polypeptide(L)'
;MSQSANQLLSLRTWASPWSSEVAAEQGGASRLFTGAADFAMDNNTFAEAQIRAAFYPKFQNEKSDQETSKQMIEMVSRGFATMEVTLKHSGSLFMYAGHRGGYSKNSFGNIYTAVGVFVLDRMFHEAWGKEAPQMQAEFNDYLQKNRINISMELVTAELGDHGQRPKDDYAVVTAVTELGHGKPKFYSTPDVIAFCRKWRLSTNHVWLFSTRESATSFFSAYDALCEVGTATPVCEALDRIADISVPGSKDHLKVQGEILEGLVARIVSHQSSDQMKEVLRSLPQAPLHGVDSDLGPSLREICAAHRSDEKQKIKALLENVGSSMCPDHSDWFGNSSLDAQSQSTDESLVTSFLEAHPTDYATKKLQEMIRLMKQRNFRVSFKCYLNYQNVDSLSYKMVIHVRRDSIFRRYQKEMRKNQGLWPLYRGFFIHINLFKANNKKGAELSKDSNTSLEIIDGAVCSSSSAQDGLAGEDSSLMVKLKFLNYKIRTFLIRDGLSILFKEDGPSNYQAYCLRQMKNWGTSAHKQKELCKLLNQWAIHITGKCGNKPLSSSAYLDEAEPFLEQYANQALVGAAGVLVQAENLRDGEDDLQPECGAAPSSPTTSLDVVSKTEGLIVFFPGIPGCAKSTLCKEILEMPGGLGDNRPLHSLTGDLIGGRYWQKVADKQKEEPFRITLANKNAPNKKVWQQIEYICRTTKAADVSVISDSEGTDTNPFSLEALAVFMFRVLQRVNHDGHLDEALWNAGYVLLKFYNLYEGKSRSEFESELYERFGFLVKMPLLKPDRGPLPGDVKSILDEGLSLFTHGRAELSQGSYVREWAQWEKRLREILFGNADYLKSIQVPFEVAVKEVVDQLKAVAKGDTITPATAKQSFDNISFAAVTLSQADILGLVRKVAEKDTDVSNFLNGIKLEDNLMKVHVTLAHKRAHGVAAVASYSLYRNKKLPVSFNAFFYNDKMAALGAQLGMVNGEAIVSNNDFPHCTLWTVGGVAPKEANTLPQLVSQGKAKRVLIDSPITISGIVNFY
;
A
#
# COMPACT_ATOMS: atom_id res chain seq x y z
N MET A 1 42.38 -38.69 25.39
CA MET A 1 42.97 -39.80 24.61
C MET A 1 41.84 -40.34 23.74
N SER A 2 41.73 -39.85 22.49
CA SER A 2 42.03 -40.62 21.25
C SER A 2 41.20 -41.91 21.17
N GLN A 3 40.39 -42.23 20.15
CA GLN A 3 40.50 -41.92 18.73
C GLN A 3 39.27 -42.50 17.99
N SER A 4 38.87 -41.89 16.86
CA SER A 4 38.33 -42.49 15.60
C SER A 4 37.16 -43.50 15.65
N ALA A 5 35.97 -43.19 15.13
CA ALA A 5 35.52 -43.19 13.71
C ALA A 5 34.93 -44.54 13.23
N ASN A 6 33.64 -44.57 12.86
CA ASN A 6 33.11 -45.01 11.55
C ASN A 6 31.59 -45.32 11.51
N GLN A 7 31.00 -45.01 10.35
CA GLN A 7 29.94 -45.73 9.61
C GLN A 7 28.42 -45.61 9.93
N LEU A 8 27.74 -44.97 8.97
CA LEU A 8 26.59 -45.42 8.15
C LEU A 8 25.20 -45.74 8.78
N LEU A 9 24.24 -44.87 8.38
CA LEU A 9 22.80 -45.04 8.08
C LEU A 9 22.07 -46.36 8.45
N SER A 10 21.00 -46.26 9.25
CA SER A 10 19.60 -46.38 8.78
C SER A 10 18.62 -46.06 9.92
N LEU A 11 17.65 -45.16 9.71
CA LEU A 11 16.53 -44.93 10.63
C LEU A 11 15.29 -45.59 10.04
N ARG A 12 14.96 -46.78 10.57
CA ARG A 12 13.66 -47.42 10.44
C ARG A 12 12.67 -46.78 11.41
N THR A 13 11.52 -46.45 10.86
CA THR A 13 10.21 -46.35 11.48
C THR A 13 9.95 -47.48 12.49
N TRP A 14 9.49 -47.13 13.69
CA TRP A 14 8.89 -48.06 14.65
C TRP A 14 7.52 -47.54 15.06
N ALA A 15 6.49 -48.11 14.43
CA ALA A 15 5.15 -48.25 14.98
C ALA A 15 5.08 -49.62 15.67
N SER A 16 4.41 -49.70 16.82
CA SER A 16 4.19 -50.95 17.57
C SER A 16 3.20 -50.70 18.74
N PRO A 17 2.51 -51.72 19.27
CA PRO A 17 1.15 -52.07 18.86
C PRO A 17 0.20 -52.47 20.03
N TRP A 18 -1.09 -52.66 19.75
CA TRP A 18 -2.02 -53.54 20.49
C TRP A 18 -3.22 -53.82 19.59
N SER A 19 -3.86 -54.99 19.50
CA SER A 19 -3.51 -56.41 19.61
C SER A 19 -4.74 -57.14 19.05
N SER A 20 -4.55 -58.10 18.15
CA SER A 20 -5.54 -59.06 17.61
C SER A 20 -5.83 -60.17 18.64
N GLU A 21 -6.95 -60.90 18.66
CA GLU A 21 -7.33 -62.00 17.75
C GLU A 21 -8.81 -62.44 18.00
N VAL A 22 -9.65 -62.59 16.96
CA VAL A 22 -10.12 -63.83 16.27
C VAL A 22 -11.22 -64.64 17.00
N ALA A 23 -12.43 -64.68 16.42
CA ALA A 23 -13.19 -65.90 16.11
C ALA A 23 -14.50 -65.57 15.33
N ALA A 24 -14.97 -66.54 14.56
CA ALA A 24 -15.83 -66.41 13.39
C ALA A 24 -17.34 -66.65 13.64
N GLU A 25 -18.09 -66.44 12.54
CA GLU A 25 -19.39 -67.01 12.16
C GLU A 25 -20.72 -66.24 12.41
N GLN A 26 -21.56 -66.34 11.37
CA GLN A 26 -23.00 -66.06 11.25
C GLN A 26 -23.45 -64.66 10.78
N GLY A 27 -23.38 -64.51 9.44
CA GLY A 27 -24.53 -64.25 8.56
C GLY A 27 -25.64 -63.29 9.00
N GLY A 28 -25.81 -62.23 8.19
CA GLY A 28 -27.14 -61.63 7.96
C GLY A 28 -27.22 -60.11 8.06
N ALA A 29 -26.65 -59.39 7.08
CA ALA A 29 -27.17 -58.09 6.59
C ALA A 29 -26.28 -57.54 5.45
N SER A 30 -26.07 -58.32 4.40
CA SER A 30 -25.62 -57.77 3.11
C SER A 30 -26.86 -57.51 2.25
N ARG A 31 -27.31 -56.25 2.23
CA ARG A 31 -28.06 -55.56 1.15
C ARG A 31 -28.69 -54.29 1.73
N LEU A 32 -28.56 -53.16 0.99
CA LEU A 32 -28.97 -51.78 1.29
C LEU A 32 -27.81 -50.99 1.96
N PHE A 33 -26.99 -50.16 1.31
CA PHE A 33 -27.14 -49.37 0.08
C PHE A 33 -25.78 -49.19 -0.60
N THR A 34 -25.57 -49.87 -1.73
CA THR A 34 -24.62 -49.45 -2.78
C THR A 34 -25.45 -48.78 -3.87
N GLY A 35 -25.31 -47.47 -4.07
CA GLY A 35 -25.95 -46.80 -5.21
C GLY A 35 -26.23 -45.32 -5.03
N ALA A 36 -25.21 -44.47 -5.07
CA ALA A 36 -25.33 -43.16 -5.70
C ALA A 36 -24.36 -43.17 -6.89
N ALA A 37 -24.89 -43.16 -8.11
CA ALA A 37 -24.05 -43.14 -9.31
C ALA A 37 -23.39 -41.76 -9.47
N ASP A 38 -22.10 -41.77 -9.80
CA ASP A 38 -21.31 -40.55 -9.96
C ASP A 38 -21.70 -39.76 -11.21
N PHE A 39 -21.70 -38.43 -11.12
CA PHE A 39 -22.00 -37.54 -12.24
C PHE A 39 -20.88 -37.65 -13.29
N ALA A 40 -21.19 -38.16 -14.48
CA ALA A 40 -20.25 -38.28 -15.59
C ALA A 40 -20.46 -37.17 -16.62
N MET A 41 -19.39 -36.44 -16.97
CA MET A 41 -19.39 -35.42 -18.02
C MET A 41 -19.69 -36.05 -19.40
N ASP A 42 -20.52 -35.37 -20.20
CA ASP A 42 -20.74 -35.70 -21.61
C ASP A 42 -20.99 -34.43 -22.45
N ASN A 43 -21.15 -34.58 -23.77
CA ASN A 43 -21.36 -33.46 -24.69
C ASN A 43 -22.70 -32.72 -24.48
N ASN A 44 -23.59 -33.24 -23.63
CA ASN A 44 -24.87 -32.61 -23.28
C ASN A 44 -24.85 -32.02 -21.87
N THR A 45 -23.68 -31.85 -21.25
CA THR A 45 -23.53 -31.17 -19.96
C THR A 45 -23.51 -29.66 -20.11
N PHE A 46 -24.40 -29.00 -19.38
CA PHE A 46 -24.51 -27.55 -19.29
C PHE A 46 -24.12 -27.05 -17.91
N ALA A 47 -23.59 -25.82 -17.86
CA ALA A 47 -23.22 -25.13 -16.63
C ALA A 47 -24.03 -23.84 -16.45
N GLU A 48 -24.48 -23.62 -15.22
CA GLU A 48 -25.01 -22.35 -14.74
C GLU A 48 -24.18 -21.92 -13.52
N ALA A 49 -23.59 -20.72 -13.58
CA ALA A 49 -22.80 -20.15 -12.51
C ALA A 49 -23.45 -18.88 -11.96
N GLN A 50 -23.81 -18.92 -10.68
CA GLN A 50 -24.41 -17.78 -9.98
C GLN A 50 -23.41 -17.18 -8.99
N ILE A 51 -23.09 -15.89 -9.14
CA ILE A 51 -22.30 -15.17 -8.13
C ILE A 51 -23.18 -14.99 -6.88
N ARG A 52 -22.63 -15.34 -5.72
CA ARG A 52 -23.33 -15.24 -4.42
C ARG A 52 -22.80 -14.11 -3.55
N ALA A 53 -21.50 -13.82 -3.64
CA ALA A 53 -20.89 -12.68 -2.97
C ALA A 53 -19.65 -12.23 -3.74
N ALA A 54 -19.45 -10.92 -3.78
CA ALA A 54 -18.28 -10.26 -4.34
C ALA A 54 -18.12 -8.88 -3.68
N PHE A 55 -16.90 -8.55 -3.28
CA PHE A 55 -16.51 -7.21 -2.85
C PHE A 55 -15.72 -6.49 -3.95
N TYR A 56 -15.48 -5.19 -3.77
CA TYR A 56 -14.74 -4.36 -4.72
C TYR A 56 -13.45 -5.03 -5.25
N PRO A 57 -13.10 -4.81 -6.53
CA PRO A 57 -11.80 -5.18 -7.07
C PRO A 57 -10.66 -4.63 -6.19
N LYS A 58 -9.47 -5.23 -6.25
CA LYS A 58 -8.36 -4.72 -5.45
C LYS A 58 -7.97 -3.29 -5.89
N PHE A 59 -8.05 -2.36 -4.95
CA PHE A 59 -7.65 -0.96 -5.09
C PHE A 59 -6.27 -0.66 -4.48
N GLN A 60 -5.71 0.51 -4.82
CA GLN A 60 -4.30 0.85 -4.60
C GLN A 60 -4.01 1.25 -3.14
N ASN A 61 -2.75 1.08 -2.72
CA ASN A 61 -2.26 1.60 -1.44
C ASN A 61 -1.47 2.88 -1.71
N GLU A 62 -1.42 3.77 -0.72
CA GLU A 62 -0.62 5.02 -0.58
C GLU A 62 0.78 5.08 -1.22
N LYS A 63 1.42 3.94 -1.53
CA LYS A 63 2.79 3.93 -2.12
C LYS A 63 2.85 4.42 -3.59
N SER A 64 1.78 5.01 -4.12
CA SER A 64 1.65 5.55 -5.49
C SER A 64 1.07 6.97 -5.54
N ASP A 65 1.20 7.74 -4.46
CA ASP A 65 0.28 8.83 -4.15
C ASP A 65 0.43 10.13 -4.94
N GLN A 66 1.62 10.56 -5.36
CA GLN A 66 1.66 11.85 -6.07
C GLN A 66 0.92 11.81 -7.40
N GLU A 67 1.11 10.75 -8.17
CA GLU A 67 0.47 10.61 -9.48
C GLU A 67 -1.03 10.33 -9.32
N THR A 68 -1.39 9.50 -8.36
CA THR A 68 -2.80 9.14 -8.13
C THR A 68 -3.60 10.33 -7.58
N SER A 69 -3.07 11.05 -6.58
CA SER A 69 -3.72 12.24 -6.03
C SER A 69 -3.81 13.37 -7.06
N LYS A 70 -2.76 13.59 -7.87
CA LYS A 70 -2.82 14.55 -8.98
C LYS A 70 -3.90 14.17 -10.00
N GLN A 71 -3.98 12.89 -10.38
CA GLN A 71 -5.02 12.41 -11.29
C GLN A 71 -6.43 12.59 -10.71
N MET A 72 -6.63 12.27 -9.42
CA MET A 72 -7.90 12.51 -8.73
C MET A 72 -8.29 14.00 -8.75
N ILE A 73 -7.36 14.88 -8.34
CA ILE A 73 -7.58 16.33 -8.34
C ILE A 73 -7.89 16.84 -9.76
N GLU A 74 -7.21 16.33 -10.78
CA GLU A 74 -7.42 16.75 -12.16
C GLU A 74 -8.76 16.28 -12.74
N MET A 75 -9.25 15.10 -12.36
CA MET A 75 -10.59 14.65 -12.76
C MET A 75 -11.68 15.51 -12.14
N VAL A 76 -11.52 15.89 -10.86
CA VAL A 76 -12.45 16.78 -10.16
C VAL A 76 -12.36 18.21 -10.71
N SER A 77 -11.14 18.72 -10.99
CA SER A 77 -10.93 20.09 -11.48
C SER A 77 -11.59 20.35 -12.84
N ARG A 78 -11.69 19.32 -13.68
CA ARG A 78 -12.35 19.38 -14.99
C ARG A 78 -13.87 19.17 -14.92
N GLY A 79 -14.43 18.97 -13.73
CA GLY A 79 -15.86 18.70 -13.54
C GLY A 79 -16.31 17.32 -14.02
N PHE A 80 -15.37 16.42 -14.35
CA PHE A 80 -15.71 15.08 -14.84
C PHE A 80 -16.19 14.16 -13.72
N ALA A 81 -15.81 14.44 -12.47
CA ALA A 81 -16.07 13.56 -11.36
C ALA A 81 -16.13 14.30 -10.01
N THR A 82 -16.68 13.63 -8.99
CA THR A 82 -16.57 14.03 -7.58
C THR A 82 -15.65 13.05 -6.87
N MET A 83 -14.80 13.53 -5.97
CA MET A 83 -14.02 12.66 -5.09
C MET A 83 -14.79 12.39 -3.80
N GLU A 84 -14.97 11.12 -3.49
CA GLU A 84 -15.61 10.66 -2.27
C GLU A 84 -14.58 10.08 -1.32
N VAL A 85 -14.72 10.38 -0.04
CA VAL A 85 -13.87 9.84 1.01
C VAL A 85 -14.75 9.26 2.12
N THR A 86 -14.41 8.06 2.59
CA THR A 86 -15.07 7.43 3.74
C THR A 86 -14.07 7.04 4.82
N LEU A 87 -14.52 6.95 6.08
CA LEU A 87 -13.68 6.39 7.14
C LEU A 87 -13.34 4.93 6.81
N LYS A 88 -12.09 4.55 7.12
CA LYS A 88 -11.69 3.17 7.09
C LYS A 88 -11.78 2.60 8.50
N HIS A 89 -12.81 1.80 8.73
CA HIS A 89 -12.99 1.06 9.97
C HIS A 89 -11.98 -0.10 10.06
N SER A 90 -11.60 -0.43 11.29
CA SER A 90 -10.54 -1.38 11.60
C SER A 90 -11.14 -2.75 11.94
N GLY A 91 -11.72 -3.43 10.96
CA GLY A 91 -12.49 -4.65 11.18
C GLY A 91 -12.14 -5.79 10.22
N SER A 92 -13.10 -6.71 10.08
CA SER A 92 -13.04 -7.83 9.16
C SER A 92 -14.14 -7.69 8.11
N LEU A 93 -13.79 -7.91 6.83
CA LEU A 93 -14.78 -7.93 5.76
C LEU A 93 -15.78 -9.08 5.97
N PHE A 94 -17.03 -8.72 6.15
CA PHE A 94 -18.19 -9.61 6.23
C PHE A 94 -19.17 -9.26 5.12
N MET A 95 -19.66 -10.26 4.39
CA MET A 95 -20.64 -10.08 3.32
C MET A 95 -21.86 -10.94 3.60
N TYR A 96 -23.03 -10.43 3.27
CA TYR A 96 -24.30 -11.10 3.52
C TYR A 96 -25.19 -11.06 2.27
N ALA A 97 -25.77 -12.20 1.91
CA ALA A 97 -26.56 -12.36 0.67
C ALA A 97 -27.87 -13.13 0.92
N GLY A 98 -28.55 -12.82 2.03
CA GLY A 98 -29.86 -13.36 2.39
C GLY A 98 -29.79 -14.78 2.99
N HIS A 99 -30.83 -15.58 2.70
CA HIS A 99 -31.11 -16.89 3.35
C HIS A 99 -29.98 -17.92 3.34
N ARG A 100 -29.00 -17.82 2.41
CA ARG A 100 -27.92 -18.81 2.24
C ARG A 100 -26.54 -18.24 2.60
N GLY A 101 -26.43 -17.78 3.85
CA GLY A 101 -25.16 -17.68 4.56
C GLY A 101 -24.44 -16.35 4.49
N GLY A 102 -23.66 -16.09 5.54
CA GLY A 102 -22.66 -15.03 5.61
C GLY A 102 -21.32 -15.50 5.04
N TYR A 103 -20.60 -14.58 4.42
CA TYR A 103 -19.31 -14.81 3.78
C TYR A 103 -18.24 -13.91 4.41
N SER A 104 -17.04 -14.43 4.57
CA SER A 104 -15.86 -13.64 4.93
C SER A 104 -14.93 -13.52 3.73
N LYS A 105 -13.85 -12.76 3.86
CA LYS A 105 -12.95 -12.41 2.74
C LYS A 105 -12.51 -13.57 1.82
N ASN A 106 -12.33 -14.80 2.33
CA ASN A 106 -11.93 -15.96 1.51
C ASN A 106 -12.49 -17.30 2.03
N SER A 107 -13.52 -17.27 2.87
CA SER A 107 -14.14 -18.45 3.48
C SER A 107 -15.57 -18.15 3.93
N PHE A 108 -16.36 -19.19 4.15
CA PHE A 108 -17.68 -19.16 4.77
C PHE A 108 -17.73 -20.20 5.90
N GLY A 109 -18.82 -20.27 6.66
CA GLY A 109 -19.02 -21.35 7.64
C GLY A 109 -18.05 -21.36 8.83
N ASN A 110 -17.49 -20.21 9.18
CA ASN A 110 -16.50 -20.07 10.26
C ASN A 110 -16.95 -19.05 11.31
N ILE A 111 -16.13 -18.88 12.35
CA ILE A 111 -16.40 -17.94 13.45
C ILE A 111 -16.64 -16.50 12.97
N TYR A 112 -15.90 -16.02 11.97
CA TYR A 112 -16.09 -14.65 11.44
C TYR A 112 -17.47 -14.47 10.85
N THR A 113 -17.95 -15.47 10.12
CA THR A 113 -19.28 -15.42 9.51
C THR A 113 -20.40 -15.61 10.53
N ALA A 114 -20.19 -16.42 11.59
CA ALA A 114 -21.18 -16.58 12.65
C ALA A 114 -21.37 -15.29 13.46
N VAL A 115 -20.26 -14.67 13.88
CA VAL A 115 -20.30 -13.37 14.56
C VAL A 115 -20.89 -12.28 13.66
N GLY A 116 -20.57 -12.29 12.35
CA GLY A 116 -21.16 -11.33 11.42
C GLY A 116 -22.68 -11.43 11.33
N VAL A 117 -23.23 -12.66 11.28
CA VAL A 117 -24.68 -12.88 11.32
C VAL A 117 -25.27 -12.44 12.66
N PHE A 118 -24.62 -12.79 13.78
CA PHE A 118 -25.04 -12.37 15.12
C PHE A 118 -25.09 -10.84 15.30
N VAL A 119 -24.04 -10.13 14.88
CA VAL A 119 -24.00 -8.67 14.97
C VAL A 119 -25.04 -8.02 14.06
N LEU A 120 -25.26 -8.56 12.85
CA LEU A 120 -26.31 -8.06 11.95
C LEU A 120 -27.71 -8.26 12.55
N ASP A 121 -27.98 -9.43 13.14
CA ASP A 121 -29.24 -9.70 13.85
C ASP A 121 -29.48 -8.69 14.98
N ARG A 122 -28.46 -8.46 15.82
CA ARG A 122 -28.53 -7.49 16.92
C ARG A 122 -28.78 -6.06 16.43
N MET A 123 -28.16 -5.66 15.32
CA MET A 123 -28.42 -4.34 14.70
C MET A 123 -29.88 -4.17 14.26
N PHE A 124 -30.53 -5.23 13.76
CA PHE A 124 -31.96 -5.18 13.44
C PHE A 124 -32.81 -5.01 14.71
N HIS A 125 -32.48 -5.73 15.79
CA HIS A 125 -33.16 -5.57 17.07
C HIS A 125 -32.98 -4.16 17.66
N GLU A 126 -31.78 -3.58 17.58
CA GLU A 126 -31.53 -2.17 17.97
C GLU A 126 -32.37 -1.17 17.15
N ALA A 127 -32.52 -1.42 15.84
CA ALA A 127 -33.17 -0.50 14.92
C ALA A 127 -34.71 -0.61 14.90
N TRP A 128 -35.25 -1.82 15.04
CA TRP A 128 -36.67 -2.14 14.84
C TRP A 128 -37.35 -2.68 16.10
N GLY A 129 -36.59 -2.99 17.17
CA GLY A 129 -37.14 -3.51 18.42
C GLY A 129 -37.94 -4.80 18.19
N LYS A 130 -39.21 -4.80 18.59
CA LYS A 130 -40.10 -5.97 18.46
C LYS A 130 -40.43 -6.36 17.01
N GLU A 131 -40.31 -5.43 16.06
CA GLU A 131 -40.58 -5.68 14.63
C GLU A 131 -39.37 -6.33 13.92
N ALA A 132 -38.23 -6.47 14.60
CA ALA A 132 -37.00 -6.97 13.99
C ALA A 132 -37.16 -8.31 13.26
N PRO A 133 -37.79 -9.37 13.81
CA PRO A 133 -37.92 -10.65 13.09
C PRO A 133 -38.66 -10.53 11.75
N GLN A 134 -39.73 -9.73 11.71
CA GLN A 134 -40.48 -9.49 10.47
C GLN A 134 -39.60 -8.76 9.44
N MET A 135 -38.95 -7.67 9.86
CA MET A 135 -38.11 -6.87 8.97
C MET A 135 -36.88 -7.64 8.47
N GLN A 136 -36.34 -8.55 9.29
CA GLN A 136 -35.25 -9.44 8.91
C GLN A 136 -35.68 -10.43 7.81
N ALA A 137 -36.86 -11.04 7.94
CA ALA A 137 -37.40 -11.93 6.91
C ALA A 137 -37.64 -11.19 5.59
N GLU A 138 -38.28 -10.02 5.64
CA GLU A 138 -38.48 -9.15 4.47
C GLU A 138 -37.15 -8.73 3.83
N PHE A 139 -36.14 -8.43 4.64
CA PHE A 139 -34.80 -8.09 4.19
C PHE A 139 -34.14 -9.25 3.43
N ASN A 140 -34.21 -10.46 3.97
CA ASN A 140 -33.65 -11.65 3.35
C ASN A 140 -34.32 -11.99 2.02
N ASP A 141 -35.65 -11.89 1.96
CA ASP A 141 -36.41 -12.05 0.73
C ASP A 141 -36.03 -10.99 -0.31
N TYR A 142 -35.86 -9.74 0.13
CA TYR A 142 -35.43 -8.65 -0.74
C TYR A 142 -34.03 -8.90 -1.33
N LEU A 143 -33.05 -9.28 -0.50
CA LEU A 143 -31.68 -9.57 -0.96
C LEU A 143 -31.67 -10.74 -1.96
N GLN A 144 -32.42 -11.81 -1.67
CA GLN A 144 -32.47 -12.98 -2.52
C GLN A 144 -33.19 -12.69 -3.85
N LYS A 145 -34.35 -12.04 -3.80
CA LYS A 145 -35.15 -11.72 -5.00
C LYS A 145 -34.41 -10.79 -5.96
N ASN A 146 -33.71 -9.79 -5.43
CA ASN A 146 -32.98 -8.82 -6.23
C ASN A 146 -31.52 -9.22 -6.50
N ARG A 147 -31.07 -10.39 -6.01
CA ARG A 147 -29.69 -10.88 -6.10
C ARG A 147 -28.68 -9.83 -5.61
N ILE A 148 -28.89 -9.32 -4.40
CA ILE A 148 -28.02 -8.32 -3.79
C ILE A 148 -27.15 -9.00 -2.72
N ASN A 149 -25.86 -8.64 -2.69
CA ASN A 149 -25.04 -8.84 -1.51
C ASN A 149 -24.71 -7.49 -0.86
N ILE A 150 -24.69 -7.46 0.45
CA ILE A 150 -24.18 -6.33 1.22
C ILE A 150 -22.80 -6.69 1.77
N SER A 151 -21.87 -5.75 1.70
CA SER A 151 -20.53 -5.87 2.25
C SER A 151 -20.37 -4.88 3.40
N MET A 152 -19.91 -5.39 4.53
CA MET A 152 -19.77 -4.65 5.77
C MET A 152 -18.37 -4.82 6.35
N GLU A 153 -17.91 -3.79 7.04
CA GLU A 153 -16.77 -3.92 7.94
C GLU A 153 -17.30 -4.33 9.31
N LEU A 154 -16.96 -5.55 9.74
CA LEU A 154 -17.34 -6.11 11.03
C LEU A 154 -16.27 -5.74 12.07
N VAL A 155 -16.62 -4.85 12.99
CA VAL A 155 -15.73 -4.33 14.03
C VAL A 155 -16.16 -4.92 15.36
N THR A 156 -15.35 -5.83 15.90
CA THR A 156 -15.65 -6.53 17.15
C THR A 156 -14.41 -6.71 18.00
N ALA A 157 -14.59 -6.85 19.31
CA ALA A 157 -13.47 -7.13 20.23
C ALA A 157 -12.94 -8.56 20.14
N GLU A 158 -13.71 -9.50 19.55
CA GLU A 158 -13.39 -10.94 19.56
C GLU A 158 -12.67 -11.45 18.30
N LEU A 159 -12.95 -10.89 17.12
CA LEU A 159 -12.49 -11.45 15.83
C LEU A 159 -11.18 -10.87 15.29
N GLY A 160 -10.58 -9.89 15.95
CA GLY A 160 -9.35 -9.33 15.43
C GLY A 160 -9.09 -7.92 15.89
N ASP A 161 -8.07 -7.85 16.73
CA ASP A 161 -7.37 -6.65 17.12
C ASP A 161 -6.64 -6.04 15.90
N HIS A 162 -7.32 -5.18 15.14
CA HIS A 162 -6.73 -4.58 13.93
C HIS A 162 -5.99 -3.28 14.19
N GLY A 163 -6.24 -2.63 15.34
CA GLY A 163 -5.51 -1.44 15.75
C GLY A 163 -5.87 -0.98 17.17
N GLN A 164 -7.15 -0.93 17.50
CA GLN A 164 -7.68 -0.63 18.84
C GLN A 164 -8.84 -1.58 19.10
N ARG A 165 -8.97 -2.04 20.35
CA ARG A 165 -10.13 -2.83 20.77
C ARG A 165 -11.36 -1.93 20.76
N PRO A 166 -12.40 -2.27 19.99
CA PRO A 166 -13.58 -1.43 19.93
C PRO A 166 -14.32 -1.43 21.28
N LYS A 167 -15.00 -0.31 21.56
CA LYS A 167 -15.82 -0.15 22.77
C LYS A 167 -17.14 -0.91 22.65
N ASP A 168 -17.65 -1.05 21.44
CA ASP A 168 -18.89 -1.75 21.11
C ASP A 168 -18.72 -2.62 19.85
N ASP A 169 -19.53 -3.65 19.72
CA ASP A 169 -19.50 -4.58 18.59
C ASP A 169 -20.52 -4.14 17.52
N TYR A 170 -20.06 -3.85 16.31
CA TYR A 170 -20.92 -3.30 15.27
C TYR A 170 -20.44 -3.67 13.86
N ALA A 171 -21.35 -3.54 12.88
CA ALA A 171 -21.02 -3.62 11.48
C ALA A 171 -21.41 -2.32 10.77
N VAL A 172 -20.60 -1.90 9.78
CA VAL A 172 -20.86 -0.73 8.94
C VAL A 172 -20.91 -1.15 7.49
N VAL A 173 -21.97 -0.75 6.77
CA VAL A 173 -22.10 -1.04 5.34
C VAL A 173 -21.08 -0.22 4.56
N THR A 174 -20.25 -0.90 3.76
CA THR A 174 -19.21 -0.30 2.91
C THR A 174 -19.49 -0.45 1.43
N ALA A 175 -20.28 -1.47 1.04
CA ALA A 175 -20.75 -1.64 -0.33
C ALA A 175 -22.08 -2.38 -0.38
N VAL A 176 -22.89 -2.06 -1.37
CA VAL A 176 -24.06 -2.84 -1.78
C VAL A 176 -23.83 -3.23 -3.23
N THR A 177 -23.96 -4.52 -3.54
CA THR A 177 -23.61 -5.05 -4.86
C THR A 177 -24.78 -5.82 -5.43
N GLU A 178 -25.24 -5.41 -6.60
CA GLU A 178 -26.20 -6.16 -7.41
C GLU A 178 -25.44 -7.21 -8.24
N LEU A 179 -25.79 -8.48 -8.03
CA LEU A 179 -25.11 -9.63 -8.63
C LEU A 179 -25.76 -10.12 -9.93
N GLY A 180 -27.00 -9.71 -10.23
CA GLY A 180 -27.69 -9.83 -11.52
C GLY A 180 -27.50 -11.15 -12.31
N HIS A 181 -27.58 -11.04 -13.64
CA HIS A 181 -27.19 -12.07 -14.63
C HIS A 181 -25.98 -11.62 -15.47
N GLY A 182 -25.35 -10.51 -15.07
CA GLY A 182 -24.24 -9.89 -15.76
C GLY A 182 -23.13 -9.55 -14.79
N LYS A 183 -22.27 -8.62 -15.20
CA LYS A 183 -21.17 -8.12 -14.38
C LYS A 183 -21.73 -7.54 -13.06
N PRO A 184 -21.14 -7.86 -11.90
CA PRO A 184 -21.53 -7.24 -10.62
C PRO A 184 -21.50 -5.72 -10.69
N LYS A 185 -22.56 -5.06 -10.23
CA LYS A 185 -22.69 -3.60 -10.17
C LYS A 185 -22.70 -3.14 -8.73
N PHE A 186 -21.89 -2.12 -8.43
CA PHE A 186 -21.82 -1.55 -7.08
C PHE A 186 -22.67 -0.30 -7.01
N TYR A 187 -23.44 -0.17 -5.93
CA TYR A 187 -24.26 1.01 -5.70
C TYR A 187 -23.38 2.25 -5.55
N SER A 188 -23.89 3.38 -6.06
CA SER A 188 -23.33 4.69 -5.73
C SER A 188 -23.50 4.95 -4.23
N THR A 189 -22.70 5.85 -3.64
CA THR A 189 -22.87 6.14 -2.21
C THR A 189 -24.21 6.74 -1.84
N PRO A 190 -24.80 7.67 -2.63
CA PRO A 190 -26.19 8.05 -2.42
C PRO A 190 -27.13 6.84 -2.33
N ASP A 191 -26.97 5.84 -3.21
CA ASP A 191 -27.79 4.63 -3.20
C ASP A 191 -27.49 3.73 -2.00
N VAL A 192 -26.22 3.61 -1.58
CA VAL A 192 -25.85 2.89 -0.35
C VAL A 192 -26.48 3.56 0.86
N ILE A 193 -26.46 4.88 0.96
CA ILE A 193 -27.08 5.63 2.05
C ILE A 193 -28.60 5.47 2.01
N ALA A 194 -29.23 5.58 0.85
CA ALA A 194 -30.67 5.34 0.68
C ALA A 194 -31.05 3.91 1.10
N PHE A 195 -30.27 2.92 0.68
CA PHE A 195 -30.45 1.52 1.06
C PHE A 195 -30.33 1.32 2.57
N CYS A 196 -29.29 1.89 3.20
CA CYS A 196 -29.08 1.78 4.63
C CYS A 196 -30.19 2.48 5.43
N ARG A 197 -30.67 3.64 4.97
CA ARG A 197 -31.78 4.35 5.62
C ARG A 197 -33.11 3.60 5.52
N LYS A 198 -33.37 2.97 4.37
CA LYS A 198 -34.55 2.10 4.18
C LYS A 198 -34.58 0.94 5.19
N TRP A 199 -33.44 0.28 5.37
CA TRP A 199 -33.33 -0.91 6.24
C TRP A 199 -32.82 -0.60 7.66
N ARG A 200 -32.58 0.68 7.97
CA ARG A 200 -31.99 1.20 9.22
C ARG A 200 -30.66 0.53 9.59
N LEU A 201 -29.83 0.26 8.59
CA LEU A 201 -28.48 -0.28 8.75
C LEU A 201 -27.45 0.84 8.99
N SER A 202 -26.31 0.47 9.58
CA SER A 202 -25.27 1.45 9.88
C SER A 202 -24.56 1.97 8.64
N THR A 203 -24.49 3.30 8.49
CA THR A 203 -23.76 4.00 7.43
C THR A 203 -22.38 4.46 7.90
N ASN A 204 -21.43 4.49 6.96
CA ASN A 204 -20.12 5.08 7.17
C ASN A 204 -20.19 6.62 7.18
N HIS A 205 -19.19 7.28 7.75
CA HIS A 205 -19.00 8.71 7.58
C HIS A 205 -18.47 8.96 6.16
N VAL A 206 -19.13 9.86 5.41
CA VAL A 206 -18.83 10.18 4.01
C VAL A 206 -18.57 11.67 3.83
N TRP A 207 -17.52 12.01 3.10
CA TRP A 207 -17.21 13.36 2.64
C TRP A 207 -17.13 13.39 1.12
N LEU A 208 -17.73 14.41 0.49
CA LEU A 208 -17.66 14.65 -0.96
C LEU A 208 -16.90 15.94 -1.26
N PHE A 209 -15.99 15.85 -2.23
CA PHE A 209 -15.13 16.92 -2.73
C PHE A 209 -15.33 17.04 -4.24
N SER A 210 -16.12 18.03 -4.62
CA SER A 210 -16.58 18.32 -5.97
C SER A 210 -15.76 19.41 -6.69
N THR A 211 -14.91 20.14 -5.96
CA THR A 211 -14.08 21.23 -6.51
C THR A 211 -12.60 20.91 -6.43
N ARG A 212 -11.80 21.56 -7.29
CA ARG A 212 -10.33 21.49 -7.22
C ARG A 212 -9.83 21.93 -5.84
N GLU A 213 -10.47 22.93 -5.26
CA GLU A 213 -10.13 23.53 -3.97
C GLU A 213 -10.32 22.56 -2.82
N SER A 214 -11.52 21.97 -2.73
CA SER A 214 -11.88 21.02 -1.68
C SER A 214 -11.05 19.73 -1.81
N ALA A 215 -10.84 19.22 -3.04
CA ALA A 215 -10.02 18.03 -3.27
C ALA A 215 -8.52 18.23 -2.96
N THR A 216 -7.94 19.39 -3.30
CA THR A 216 -6.53 19.70 -2.99
C THR A 216 -6.34 19.90 -1.48
N SER A 217 -7.31 20.57 -0.84
CA SER A 217 -7.32 20.78 0.60
C SER A 217 -7.45 19.47 1.37
N PHE A 218 -8.24 18.51 0.88
CA PHE A 218 -8.35 17.16 1.45
C PHE A 218 -6.98 16.47 1.57
N PHE A 219 -6.22 16.36 0.47
CA PHE A 219 -4.93 15.68 0.49
C PHE A 219 -3.93 16.42 1.40
N SER A 220 -3.97 17.75 1.41
CA SER A 220 -3.12 18.56 2.29
C SER A 220 -3.48 18.39 3.77
N ALA A 221 -4.77 18.26 4.09
CA ALA A 221 -5.23 17.96 5.44
C ALA A 221 -4.83 16.54 5.87
N TYR A 222 -4.93 15.56 4.96
CA TYR A 222 -4.42 14.22 5.21
C TYR A 222 -2.92 14.23 5.50
N ASP A 223 -2.11 14.91 4.69
CA ASP A 223 -0.66 15.04 4.91
C ASP A 223 -0.34 15.66 6.27
N ALA A 224 -1.08 16.72 6.65
CA ALA A 224 -0.95 17.36 7.96
C ALA A 224 -1.38 16.45 9.13
N LEU A 225 -2.22 15.46 8.90
CA LEU A 225 -2.80 14.59 9.94
C LEU A 225 -2.26 13.15 9.90
N CYS A 226 -1.49 12.76 8.88
CA CYS A 226 -1.09 11.38 8.66
C CYS A 226 -0.34 10.75 9.86
N GLU A 227 0.44 11.56 10.58
CA GLU A 227 1.18 11.17 11.79
C GLU A 227 0.36 11.27 13.08
N VAL A 228 -0.70 12.10 13.11
CA VAL A 228 -1.58 12.26 14.27
C VAL A 228 -2.69 11.22 14.24
N GLY A 229 -3.46 11.17 13.14
CA GLY A 229 -4.30 10.04 12.80
C GLY A 229 -5.38 9.67 13.80
N THR A 230 -5.85 10.62 14.61
CA THR A 230 -6.94 10.41 15.57
C THR A 230 -8.28 10.90 15.02
N ALA A 231 -9.38 10.29 15.46
CA ALA A 231 -10.70 10.48 14.91
C ALA A 231 -11.20 11.92 15.04
N THR A 232 -11.05 12.54 16.20
CA THR A 232 -11.52 13.91 16.45
C THR A 232 -10.93 14.94 15.46
N PRO A 233 -9.59 15.14 15.39
CA PRO A 233 -9.02 16.14 14.50
C PRO A 233 -9.17 15.81 13.01
N VAL A 234 -9.28 14.52 12.65
CA VAL A 234 -9.52 14.12 11.25
C VAL A 234 -10.95 14.45 10.84
N CYS A 235 -11.96 14.03 11.60
CA CYS A 235 -13.36 14.31 11.29
C CYS A 235 -13.62 15.83 11.27
N GLU A 236 -13.17 16.57 12.29
CA GLU A 236 -13.35 18.03 12.32
C GLU A 236 -12.72 18.76 11.14
N ALA A 237 -11.53 18.33 10.70
CA ALA A 237 -10.87 18.94 9.55
C ALA A 237 -11.62 18.64 8.25
N LEU A 238 -12.04 17.39 8.05
CA LEU A 238 -12.73 16.97 6.84
C LEU A 238 -14.14 17.55 6.75
N ASP A 239 -14.86 17.65 7.86
CA ASP A 239 -16.18 18.28 7.93
C ASP A 239 -16.17 19.75 7.50
N ARG A 240 -15.06 20.46 7.74
CA ARG A 240 -14.89 21.86 7.33
C ARG A 240 -14.43 22.02 5.88
N ILE A 241 -13.75 21.02 5.32
CA ILE A 241 -13.17 21.08 3.96
C ILE A 241 -14.15 20.53 2.91
N ALA A 242 -14.94 19.53 3.28
CA ALA A 242 -15.83 18.84 2.35
C ALA A 242 -16.98 19.74 1.88
N ASP A 243 -17.38 19.56 0.61
CA ASP A 243 -18.54 20.27 0.05
C ASP A 243 -19.85 19.68 0.59
N ILE A 244 -19.86 18.37 0.88
CA ILE A 244 -20.93 17.67 1.58
C ILE A 244 -20.29 16.74 2.61
N SER A 245 -20.72 16.85 3.87
CA SER A 245 -20.40 15.91 4.94
C SER A 245 -21.68 15.17 5.36
N VAL A 246 -21.60 13.84 5.43
CA VAL A 246 -22.66 12.98 5.94
C VAL A 246 -22.10 12.15 7.10
N PRO A 247 -22.53 12.42 8.34
CA PRO A 247 -22.05 11.69 9.50
C PRO A 247 -22.46 10.21 9.42
N GLY A 248 -21.61 9.35 9.96
CA GLY A 248 -21.93 7.94 10.14
C GLY A 248 -23.09 7.76 11.13
N SER A 249 -23.87 6.70 10.96
CA SER A 249 -25.02 6.42 11.83
C SER A 249 -24.62 6.13 13.28
N LYS A 250 -23.45 5.51 13.47
CA LYS A 250 -22.80 5.34 14.77
C LYS A 250 -21.53 6.21 14.78
N ASP A 251 -21.37 6.99 15.84
CA ASP A 251 -20.18 7.83 16.04
C ASP A 251 -18.97 6.95 16.33
N HIS A 252 -17.95 7.02 15.47
CA HIS A 252 -16.71 6.24 15.58
C HIS A 252 -16.05 6.40 16.96
N LEU A 253 -16.10 7.59 17.57
CA LEU A 253 -15.51 7.84 18.90
C LEU A 253 -16.21 7.04 20.01
N LYS A 254 -17.53 6.86 19.87
CA LYS A 254 -18.36 6.11 20.81
C LYS A 254 -18.18 4.61 20.67
N VAL A 255 -18.14 4.09 19.44
CA VAL A 255 -18.11 2.64 19.19
C VAL A 255 -16.70 2.05 19.10
N GLN A 256 -15.70 2.81 18.62
CA GLN A 256 -14.35 2.29 18.39
C GLN A 256 -13.27 3.09 19.13
N GLY A 257 -13.44 4.41 19.29
CA GLY A 257 -12.51 5.29 20.00
C GLY A 257 -11.75 6.24 19.06
N GLU A 258 -10.65 6.80 19.56
CA GLU A 258 -9.86 7.83 18.86
C GLU A 258 -8.96 7.27 17.75
N ILE A 259 -8.64 5.98 17.74
CA ILE A 259 -7.68 5.44 16.76
C ILE A 259 -8.38 5.12 15.44
N LEU A 260 -8.05 5.88 14.38
CA LEU A 260 -8.48 5.59 13.03
C LEU A 260 -7.48 4.69 12.31
N GLU A 261 -7.98 3.70 11.57
CA GLU A 261 -7.12 2.96 10.63
C GLU A 261 -6.67 3.86 9.47
N GLY A 262 -7.60 4.65 8.93
CA GLY A 262 -7.35 5.40 7.72
C GLY A 262 -8.59 5.95 7.05
N LEU A 263 -8.44 6.28 5.77
CA LEU A 263 -9.48 6.77 4.88
C LEU A 263 -9.46 5.96 3.57
N VAL A 264 -10.61 5.87 2.90
CA VAL A 264 -10.71 5.33 1.55
C VAL A 264 -11.24 6.45 0.65
N ALA A 265 -10.46 6.84 -0.35
CA ALA A 265 -10.82 7.84 -1.33
C ALA A 265 -11.13 7.18 -2.68
N ARG A 266 -12.23 7.55 -3.34
CA ARG A 266 -12.59 7.07 -4.68
C ARG A 266 -13.19 8.16 -5.54
N ILE A 267 -13.02 8.02 -6.85
CA ILE A 267 -13.66 8.88 -7.84
C ILE A 267 -15.05 8.33 -8.20
N VAL A 268 -16.08 9.16 -8.06
CA VAL A 268 -17.47 8.87 -8.38
C VAL A 268 -18.02 9.85 -9.42
N SER A 269 -19.18 9.56 -9.99
CA SER A 269 -19.85 10.45 -10.95
C SER A 269 -20.02 11.86 -10.39
N HIS A 270 -19.90 12.89 -11.23
CA HIS A 270 -20.19 14.28 -10.85
C HIS A 270 -21.62 14.42 -10.28
N GLN A 271 -22.58 13.64 -10.77
CA GLN A 271 -23.98 13.68 -10.31
C GLN A 271 -24.16 13.18 -8.87
N SER A 272 -23.16 12.47 -8.30
CA SER A 272 -23.27 11.91 -6.96
C SER A 272 -23.49 12.98 -5.88
N SER A 273 -22.97 14.19 -6.06
CA SER A 273 -23.19 15.30 -5.13
C SER A 273 -24.65 15.75 -5.09
N ASP A 274 -25.30 15.86 -6.26
CA ASP A 274 -26.71 16.27 -6.36
C ASP A 274 -27.65 15.15 -5.90
N GLN A 275 -27.34 13.91 -6.28
CA GLN A 275 -28.06 12.72 -5.80
C GLN A 275 -27.97 12.59 -4.28
N MET A 276 -26.79 12.87 -3.69
CA MET A 276 -26.62 12.85 -2.25
C MET A 276 -27.57 13.85 -1.57
N LYS A 277 -27.60 15.10 -2.04
CA LYS A 277 -28.51 16.13 -1.49
C LYS A 277 -29.97 15.69 -1.55
N GLU A 278 -30.38 15.05 -2.66
CA GLU A 278 -31.75 14.57 -2.80
C GLU A 278 -32.08 13.41 -1.85
N VAL A 279 -31.19 12.42 -1.71
CA VAL A 279 -31.36 11.31 -0.76
C VAL A 279 -31.41 11.84 0.68
N LEU A 280 -30.56 12.82 1.00
CA LEU A 280 -30.53 13.46 2.31
C LEU A 280 -31.85 14.17 2.65
N ARG A 281 -32.47 14.80 1.65
CA ARG A 281 -33.75 15.50 1.78
C ARG A 281 -34.96 14.56 1.83
N SER A 282 -34.98 13.52 1.00
CA SER A 282 -36.13 12.62 0.82
C SER A 282 -36.22 11.52 1.88
N LEU A 283 -35.11 11.10 2.46
CA LEU A 283 -35.04 10.01 3.43
C LEU A 283 -34.30 10.48 4.69
N PRO A 284 -34.94 11.15 5.66
CA PRO A 284 -34.26 11.52 6.91
C PRO A 284 -33.87 10.28 7.74
N GLN A 285 -32.87 10.43 8.62
CA GLN A 285 -32.45 9.34 9.50
C GLN A 285 -33.54 9.04 10.54
N ALA A 286 -34.02 7.80 10.57
CA ALA A 286 -35.02 7.35 11.53
C ALA A 286 -34.39 7.14 12.93
N PRO A 287 -35.13 7.43 14.02
CA PRO A 287 -34.68 7.12 15.37
C PRO A 287 -34.60 5.60 15.60
N LEU A 288 -33.69 5.18 16.49
CA LEU A 288 -33.57 3.78 16.91
C LEU A 288 -34.65 3.48 17.96
N HIS A 289 -35.47 2.45 17.73
CA HIS A 289 -36.61 2.12 18.60
C HIS A 289 -36.30 1.04 19.65
N GLY A 290 -35.16 0.33 19.55
CA GLY A 290 -34.80 -0.81 20.40
C GLY A 290 -33.73 -0.52 21.47
N VAL A 291 -33.39 0.74 21.74
CA VAL A 291 -32.30 1.09 22.67
C VAL A 291 -32.60 0.67 24.12
N ASP A 292 -33.88 0.54 24.49
CA ASP A 292 -34.34 0.17 25.84
C ASP A 292 -34.78 -1.31 25.98
N SER A 293 -34.61 -2.14 24.95
CA SER A 293 -34.95 -3.58 25.01
C SER A 293 -33.76 -4.44 25.43
N ASP A 294 -34.01 -5.49 26.22
CA ASP A 294 -33.02 -6.52 26.54
C ASP A 294 -32.65 -7.27 25.26
N LEU A 295 -31.43 -7.05 24.76
CA LEU A 295 -30.87 -7.66 23.54
C LEU A 295 -30.24 -9.03 23.82
N GLY A 296 -30.41 -9.57 25.03
CA GLY A 296 -29.77 -10.80 25.46
C GLY A 296 -28.26 -10.66 25.63
N PRO A 297 -27.55 -11.80 25.76
CA PRO A 297 -26.12 -11.80 26.05
C PRO A 297 -25.33 -11.13 24.93
N SER A 298 -24.34 -10.33 25.31
CA SER A 298 -23.40 -9.70 24.39
C SER A 298 -22.49 -10.74 23.73
N LEU A 299 -21.91 -10.35 22.58
CA LEU A 299 -20.91 -11.16 21.88
C LEU A 299 -19.78 -11.62 22.83
N ARG A 300 -19.30 -10.70 23.69
CA ARG A 300 -18.24 -10.97 24.65
C ARG A 300 -18.64 -12.00 25.70
N GLU A 301 -19.88 -11.93 26.21
CA GLU A 301 -20.38 -12.90 27.20
C GLU A 301 -20.49 -14.30 26.60
N ILE A 302 -21.03 -14.42 25.38
CA ILE A 302 -21.13 -15.71 24.67
C ILE A 302 -19.72 -16.28 24.38
N CYS A 303 -18.82 -15.45 23.84
CA CYS A 303 -17.46 -15.87 23.53
C CYS A 303 -16.65 -16.23 24.78
N ALA A 304 -16.86 -15.51 25.90
CA ALA A 304 -16.22 -15.78 27.18
C ALA A 304 -16.69 -17.12 27.78
N ALA A 305 -17.99 -17.44 27.70
CA ALA A 305 -18.55 -18.68 28.23
C ALA A 305 -18.01 -19.94 27.53
N HIS A 306 -17.67 -19.84 26.24
CA HIS A 306 -17.24 -20.99 25.43
C HIS A 306 -15.78 -20.92 24.98
N ARG A 307 -14.89 -20.23 25.72
CA ARG A 307 -13.49 -19.92 25.31
C ARG A 307 -12.70 -21.09 24.72
N SER A 308 -12.89 -22.30 25.22
CA SER A 308 -12.12 -23.51 24.87
C SER A 308 -12.61 -24.28 23.63
N ASP A 309 -13.81 -24.01 23.12
CA ASP A 309 -14.39 -24.77 21.99
C ASP A 309 -15.02 -23.83 20.94
N GLU A 310 -14.34 -23.67 19.80
CA GLU A 310 -14.81 -22.82 18.70
C GLU A 310 -16.12 -23.30 18.08
N LYS A 311 -16.37 -24.61 18.00
CA LYS A 311 -17.64 -25.13 17.44
C LYS A 311 -18.80 -24.82 18.37
N GLN A 312 -18.61 -24.95 19.68
CA GLN A 312 -19.62 -24.54 20.66
C GLN A 312 -19.86 -23.03 20.65
N LYS A 313 -18.81 -22.20 20.50
CA LYS A 313 -18.98 -20.74 20.31
C LYS A 313 -19.87 -20.43 19.10
N ILE A 314 -19.54 -21.02 17.95
CA ILE A 314 -20.32 -20.84 16.71
C ILE A 314 -21.77 -21.25 16.93
N LYS A 315 -22.00 -22.40 17.57
CA LYS A 315 -23.34 -22.90 17.88
C LYS A 315 -24.11 -21.94 18.78
N ALA A 316 -23.52 -21.50 19.89
CA ALA A 316 -24.16 -20.57 20.82
C ALA A 316 -24.48 -19.23 20.15
N LEU A 317 -23.59 -18.70 19.30
CA LEU A 317 -23.86 -17.47 18.55
C LEU A 317 -25.05 -17.62 17.62
N LEU A 318 -25.10 -18.71 16.85
CA LEU A 318 -26.21 -18.97 15.91
C LEU A 318 -27.52 -19.32 16.61
N GLU A 319 -27.49 -19.94 17.79
CA GLU A 319 -28.69 -20.21 18.60
C GLU A 319 -29.30 -18.94 19.21
N ASN A 320 -28.48 -17.90 19.44
CA ASN A 320 -28.96 -16.59 19.86
C ASN A 320 -29.45 -15.72 18.68
N VAL A 321 -29.23 -16.15 17.44
CA VAL A 321 -29.80 -15.50 16.25
C VAL A 321 -31.21 -16.04 16.04
N GLY A 322 -32.18 -15.15 15.84
CA GLY A 322 -33.56 -15.55 15.57
C GLY A 322 -33.68 -16.36 14.28
N SER A 323 -34.72 -17.19 14.16
CA SER A 323 -34.94 -18.04 12.98
C SER A 323 -35.17 -17.29 11.65
N SER A 324 -35.29 -15.96 11.69
CA SER A 324 -35.53 -15.11 10.53
C SER A 324 -34.23 -14.75 9.79
N MET A 325 -33.08 -14.73 10.49
CA MET A 325 -31.78 -14.42 9.92
C MET A 325 -30.95 -15.69 9.72
N CYS A 326 -30.69 -16.05 8.45
CA CYS A 326 -29.86 -17.19 8.09
C CYS A 326 -30.34 -18.54 8.69
N PRO A 327 -31.57 -19.01 8.36
CA PRO A 327 -32.17 -20.21 8.96
C PRO A 327 -31.44 -21.52 8.63
N ASP A 328 -30.60 -21.53 7.59
CA ASP A 328 -29.83 -22.69 7.16
C ASP A 328 -28.40 -22.64 7.74
N HIS A 329 -28.13 -23.53 8.70
CA HIS A 329 -26.82 -23.64 9.37
C HIS A 329 -25.88 -24.68 8.70
N SER A 330 -26.25 -25.24 7.54
CA SER A 330 -25.47 -26.27 6.84
C SER A 330 -24.03 -25.83 6.53
N ASP A 331 -23.80 -24.53 6.32
CA ASP A 331 -22.47 -23.99 6.06
C ASP A 331 -21.50 -24.12 7.24
N TRP A 332 -21.98 -24.18 8.49
CA TRP A 332 -21.13 -24.28 9.69
C TRP A 332 -20.99 -25.70 10.23
N PHE A 333 -22.07 -26.50 10.15
CA PHE A 333 -22.11 -27.84 10.74
C PHE A 333 -22.12 -28.97 9.72
N GLY A 334 -22.17 -28.64 8.42
CA GLY A 334 -22.33 -29.60 7.34
C GLY A 334 -23.75 -30.18 7.28
N ASN A 335 -24.07 -30.81 6.15
CA ASN A 335 -25.12 -31.83 6.15
C ASN A 335 -24.51 -33.08 6.81
N SER A 336 -25.25 -33.72 7.72
CA SER A 336 -24.84 -34.83 8.59
C SER A 336 -24.38 -36.12 7.89
N SER A 337 -23.89 -36.04 6.64
CA SER A 337 -23.57 -37.19 5.79
C SER A 337 -22.32 -37.06 4.91
N LEU A 338 -21.58 -35.94 4.86
CA LEU A 338 -20.45 -35.78 3.93
C LEU A 338 -19.31 -34.91 4.52
N ASP A 339 -18.41 -35.52 5.31
CA ASP A 339 -17.21 -34.86 5.80
C ASP A 339 -16.03 -34.91 4.81
N ALA A 340 -15.30 -33.79 4.76
CA ALA A 340 -13.93 -33.55 4.28
C ALA A 340 -13.50 -34.12 2.91
N GLN A 341 -13.68 -33.33 1.83
CA GLN A 341 -13.08 -33.63 0.52
C GLN A 341 -11.63 -33.12 0.38
N SER A 342 -10.80 -33.96 -0.27
CA SER A 342 -9.38 -33.78 -0.55
C SER A 342 -9.12 -32.86 -1.76
N GLN A 343 -7.94 -32.22 -1.81
CA GLN A 343 -7.50 -31.33 -2.91
C GLN A 343 -7.60 -31.95 -4.32
N SER A 344 -7.65 -33.27 -4.45
CA SER A 344 -7.77 -33.98 -5.73
C SER A 344 -9.15 -33.84 -6.39
N THR A 345 -10.20 -33.48 -5.63
CA THR A 345 -11.57 -33.30 -6.15
C THR A 345 -11.84 -31.88 -6.64
N ASP A 346 -11.09 -30.88 -6.16
CA ASP A 346 -11.24 -29.48 -6.60
C ASP A 346 -10.86 -29.30 -8.08
N GLU A 347 -9.77 -29.92 -8.52
CA GLU A 347 -9.24 -29.73 -9.87
C GLU A 347 -10.13 -30.39 -10.94
N SER A 348 -10.73 -31.53 -10.62
CA SER A 348 -11.69 -32.20 -11.51
C SER A 348 -12.97 -31.38 -11.65
N LEU A 349 -13.54 -30.87 -10.56
CA LEU A 349 -14.76 -30.03 -10.60
C LEU A 349 -14.55 -28.75 -11.41
N VAL A 350 -13.42 -28.07 -11.23
CA VAL A 350 -13.09 -26.86 -12.02
C VAL A 350 -12.93 -27.22 -13.50
N THR A 351 -12.36 -28.37 -13.82
CA THR A 351 -12.19 -28.82 -15.22
C THR A 351 -13.55 -29.15 -15.84
N SER A 352 -14.42 -29.88 -15.13
CA SER A 352 -15.80 -30.14 -15.54
C SER A 352 -16.57 -28.84 -15.82
N PHE A 353 -16.42 -27.82 -14.98
CA PHE A 353 -17.04 -26.51 -15.23
C PHE A 353 -16.50 -25.80 -16.46
N LEU A 354 -15.21 -25.92 -16.76
CA LEU A 354 -14.60 -25.30 -17.93
C LEU A 354 -14.93 -26.02 -19.24
N GLU A 355 -15.26 -27.30 -19.18
CA GLU A 355 -15.63 -28.14 -20.33
C GLU A 355 -17.14 -28.08 -20.65
N ALA A 356 -17.99 -27.83 -19.63
CA ALA A 356 -19.44 -27.73 -19.81
C ALA A 356 -19.88 -26.51 -20.65
N HIS A 357 -20.99 -26.66 -21.36
CA HIS A 357 -21.59 -25.59 -22.16
C HIS A 357 -22.22 -24.51 -21.27
N PRO A 358 -21.83 -23.23 -21.37
CA PRO A 358 -22.42 -22.17 -20.55
C PRO A 358 -23.86 -21.92 -20.97
N THR A 359 -24.75 -21.80 -19.99
CA THR A 359 -26.19 -21.51 -20.21
C THR A 359 -26.51 -20.03 -20.32
N ASP A 360 -25.64 -19.17 -19.79
CA ASP A 360 -25.81 -17.72 -19.81
C ASP A 360 -24.47 -16.97 -20.01
N TYR A 361 -24.60 -15.66 -20.26
CA TYR A 361 -23.45 -14.78 -20.48
C TYR A 361 -22.53 -14.70 -19.25
N ALA A 362 -23.08 -14.69 -18.03
CA ALA A 362 -22.29 -14.67 -16.81
C ALA A 362 -21.39 -15.91 -16.68
N THR A 363 -21.95 -17.08 -16.94
CA THR A 363 -21.23 -18.36 -16.92
C THR A 363 -20.13 -18.37 -17.97
N LYS A 364 -20.42 -17.93 -19.20
CA LYS A 364 -19.41 -17.78 -20.27
C LYS A 364 -18.26 -16.88 -19.81
N LYS A 365 -18.56 -15.72 -19.23
CA LYS A 365 -17.54 -14.76 -18.74
C LYS A 365 -16.71 -15.28 -17.57
N LEU A 366 -17.34 -16.00 -16.64
CA LEU A 366 -16.64 -16.65 -15.54
C LEU A 366 -15.69 -17.75 -16.05
N GLN A 367 -16.12 -18.57 -17.01
CA GLN A 367 -15.25 -19.54 -17.66
C GLN A 367 -14.08 -18.87 -18.38
N GLU A 368 -14.30 -17.80 -19.16
CA GLU A 368 -13.25 -17.01 -19.83
C GLU A 368 -12.20 -16.50 -18.83
N MET A 369 -12.65 -15.92 -17.71
CA MET A 369 -11.78 -15.42 -16.66
C MET A 369 -10.93 -16.54 -16.04
N ILE A 370 -11.53 -17.70 -15.72
CA ILE A 370 -10.80 -18.84 -15.14
C ILE A 370 -9.82 -19.45 -16.16
N ARG A 371 -10.21 -19.58 -17.44
CA ARG A 371 -9.30 -20.03 -18.51
C ARG A 371 -8.09 -19.13 -18.63
N LEU A 372 -8.27 -17.80 -18.61
CA LEU A 372 -7.16 -16.85 -18.63
C LEU A 372 -6.25 -16.98 -17.41
N MET A 373 -6.82 -17.14 -16.22
CA MET A 373 -6.04 -17.33 -14.99
C MET A 373 -5.18 -18.60 -15.05
N LYS A 374 -5.72 -19.70 -15.59
CA LYS A 374 -4.97 -20.94 -15.84
C LYS A 374 -3.91 -20.74 -16.93
N GLN A 375 -4.24 -20.16 -18.09
CA GLN A 375 -3.31 -19.93 -19.20
C GLN A 375 -2.10 -19.06 -18.81
N ARG A 376 -2.33 -18.03 -17.99
CA ARG A 376 -1.27 -17.12 -17.51
C ARG A 376 -0.54 -17.63 -16.25
N ASN A 377 -0.83 -18.85 -15.80
CA ASN A 377 -0.27 -19.47 -14.59
C ASN A 377 -0.36 -18.55 -13.36
N PHE A 378 -1.50 -17.87 -13.17
CA PHE A 378 -1.71 -17.06 -11.98
C PHE A 378 -1.91 -17.96 -10.76
N ARG A 379 -1.22 -17.65 -9.65
CA ARG A 379 -1.32 -18.42 -8.39
C ARG A 379 -2.66 -18.18 -7.67
N VAL A 380 -3.72 -18.72 -8.22
CA VAL A 380 -5.10 -18.66 -7.71
C VAL A 380 -5.52 -20.08 -7.31
N SER A 381 -6.19 -20.19 -6.16
CA SER A 381 -6.72 -21.46 -5.64
C SER A 381 -8.22 -21.44 -5.82
N PHE A 382 -8.78 -22.46 -6.46
CA PHE A 382 -10.22 -22.66 -6.58
C PHE A 382 -10.62 -23.72 -5.55
N LYS A 383 -11.31 -23.33 -4.49
CA LYS A 383 -11.79 -24.27 -3.47
C LYS A 383 -13.24 -24.63 -3.81
N CYS A 384 -13.53 -25.90 -4.04
CA CYS A 384 -14.86 -26.39 -4.36
C CYS A 384 -15.45 -27.13 -3.17
N TYR A 385 -16.72 -26.89 -2.88
CA TYR A 385 -17.46 -27.48 -1.79
C TYR A 385 -18.72 -28.12 -2.34
N LEU A 386 -18.73 -29.45 -2.41
CA LEU A 386 -19.84 -30.21 -2.94
C LEU A 386 -21.10 -29.97 -2.10
N ASN A 387 -22.20 -29.62 -2.76
CA ASN A 387 -23.49 -29.40 -2.11
C ASN A 387 -24.46 -30.55 -2.40
N TYR A 388 -24.56 -30.93 -3.68
CA TYR A 388 -25.47 -31.98 -4.13
C TYR A 388 -24.89 -32.69 -5.34
N GLN A 389 -25.08 -34.00 -5.42
CA GLN A 389 -24.69 -34.81 -6.57
C GLN A 389 -25.73 -35.91 -6.81
N ASN A 390 -26.16 -36.02 -8.06
CA ASN A 390 -26.88 -37.17 -8.58
C ASN A 390 -26.39 -37.47 -10.01
N VAL A 391 -27.03 -38.41 -10.69
CA VAL A 391 -26.65 -38.87 -12.04
C VAL A 391 -26.78 -37.76 -13.10
N ASP A 392 -27.76 -36.88 -12.93
CA ASP A 392 -28.17 -35.89 -13.94
C ASP A 392 -27.70 -34.47 -13.62
N SER A 393 -27.26 -34.21 -12.38
CA SER A 393 -26.94 -32.89 -11.87
C SER A 393 -25.92 -32.93 -10.73
N LEU A 394 -25.06 -31.93 -10.73
CA LEU A 394 -23.97 -31.75 -9.78
C LEU A 394 -23.91 -30.28 -9.38
N SER A 395 -24.01 -29.99 -8.08
CA SER A 395 -24.06 -28.64 -7.54
C SER A 395 -23.00 -28.46 -6.47
N TYR A 396 -22.21 -27.40 -6.58
CA TYR A 396 -21.15 -27.10 -5.63
C TYR A 396 -20.86 -25.60 -5.52
N LYS A 397 -20.33 -25.17 -4.37
CA LYS A 397 -19.87 -23.80 -4.14
C LYS A 397 -18.39 -23.70 -4.50
N MET A 398 -17.99 -22.67 -5.23
CA MET A 398 -16.61 -22.40 -5.60
C MET A 398 -16.16 -21.05 -5.00
N VAL A 399 -15.00 -21.08 -4.34
CA VAL A 399 -14.34 -19.88 -3.79
C VAL A 399 -13.06 -19.61 -4.58
N ILE A 400 -12.96 -18.44 -5.20
CA ILE A 400 -11.75 -18.02 -5.91
C ILE A 400 -10.82 -17.32 -4.91
N HIS A 401 -9.80 -18.03 -4.45
CA HIS A 401 -8.84 -17.53 -3.48
C HIS A 401 -7.53 -17.09 -4.15
N VAL A 402 -7.32 -15.78 -4.20
CA VAL A 402 -6.11 -15.15 -4.74
C VAL A 402 -5.06 -15.02 -3.62
N ARG A 403 -4.05 -15.89 -3.61
CA ARG A 403 -3.05 -15.96 -2.50
C ARG A 403 -2.09 -14.79 -2.46
N ARG A 404 -1.84 -14.14 -3.60
CA ARG A 404 -0.89 -13.02 -3.71
C ARG A 404 -1.55 -11.79 -4.29
N ASP A 405 -1.41 -10.72 -3.54
CA ASP A 405 -1.95 -9.41 -3.83
C ASP A 405 -1.40 -8.80 -5.16
N SER A 406 -0.26 -9.28 -5.67
CA SER A 406 0.31 -8.89 -6.97
C SER A 406 -0.47 -9.42 -8.18
N ILE A 407 -1.24 -10.50 -8.00
CA ILE A 407 -2.00 -11.13 -9.09
C ILE A 407 -3.11 -10.21 -9.59
N PHE A 408 -3.80 -9.50 -8.69
CA PHE A 408 -4.81 -8.52 -9.08
C PHE A 408 -4.24 -7.44 -10.03
N ARG A 409 -3.01 -6.97 -9.80
CA ARG A 409 -2.35 -6.01 -10.69
C ARG A 409 -2.03 -6.63 -12.05
N ARG A 410 -1.57 -7.88 -12.08
CA ARG A 410 -1.30 -8.61 -13.32
C ARG A 410 -2.59 -8.85 -14.12
N TYR A 411 -3.66 -9.24 -13.43
CA TYR A 411 -4.98 -9.44 -14.05
C TYR A 411 -5.54 -8.12 -14.61
N GLN A 412 -5.42 -7.01 -13.88
CA GLN A 412 -5.79 -5.68 -14.38
C GLN A 412 -5.02 -5.29 -15.64
N LYS A 413 -3.75 -5.67 -15.79
CA LYS A 413 -3.00 -5.45 -17.04
C LYS A 413 -3.61 -6.23 -18.20
N GLU A 414 -4.05 -7.48 -18.00
CA GLU A 414 -4.74 -8.26 -19.03
C GLU A 414 -6.10 -7.65 -19.39
N MET A 415 -6.85 -7.11 -18.43
CA MET A 415 -8.10 -6.40 -18.70
C MET A 415 -7.90 -5.16 -19.58
N ARG A 416 -6.77 -4.45 -19.44
CA ARG A 416 -6.45 -3.31 -20.32
C ARG A 416 -6.20 -3.75 -21.76
N LYS A 417 -5.68 -4.96 -21.97
CA LYS A 417 -5.47 -5.56 -23.29
C LYS A 417 -6.78 -6.11 -23.86
N ASN A 418 -7.63 -6.67 -23.00
CA ASN A 418 -8.89 -7.31 -23.36
C ASN A 418 -10.06 -6.67 -22.60
N GLN A 419 -10.65 -5.62 -23.17
CA GLN A 419 -11.69 -4.80 -22.52
C GLN A 419 -12.98 -5.58 -22.17
N GLY A 420 -13.21 -6.75 -22.78
CA GLY A 420 -14.36 -7.62 -22.50
C GLY A 420 -14.22 -8.53 -21.26
N LEU A 421 -13.11 -8.45 -20.50
CA LEU A 421 -12.88 -9.24 -19.29
C LEU A 421 -13.53 -8.61 -18.05
N TRP A 422 -14.04 -9.45 -17.15
CA TRP A 422 -14.59 -9.00 -15.87
C TRP A 422 -13.49 -8.77 -14.83
N PRO A 423 -13.64 -7.79 -13.91
CA PRO A 423 -12.71 -7.58 -12.81
C PRO A 423 -12.52 -8.82 -11.92
N LEU A 424 -11.31 -8.98 -11.42
CA LEU A 424 -11.04 -9.94 -10.34
C LEU A 424 -11.42 -9.32 -8.99
N TYR A 425 -12.57 -9.75 -8.45
CA TYR A 425 -13.13 -9.29 -7.20
C TYR A 425 -12.43 -9.88 -5.96
N ARG A 426 -12.50 -9.18 -4.82
CA ARG A 426 -12.12 -9.76 -3.51
C ARG A 426 -13.33 -10.50 -2.92
N GLY A 427 -13.10 -11.61 -2.21
CA GLY A 427 -14.18 -12.39 -1.61
C GLY A 427 -15.18 -12.88 -2.66
N PHE A 428 -14.69 -13.67 -3.62
CA PHE A 428 -15.46 -14.07 -4.79
C PHE A 428 -16.02 -15.48 -4.62
N PHE A 429 -17.34 -15.56 -4.41
CA PHE A 429 -18.09 -16.79 -4.14
C PHE A 429 -19.10 -17.05 -5.25
N ILE A 430 -19.03 -18.25 -5.82
CA ILE A 430 -19.84 -18.65 -6.97
C ILE A 430 -20.53 -19.97 -6.63
N HIS A 431 -21.81 -20.09 -6.93
CA HIS A 431 -22.53 -21.35 -6.90
C HIS A 431 -22.61 -21.90 -8.31
N ILE A 432 -22.15 -23.14 -8.52
CA ILE A 432 -22.12 -23.79 -9.83
C ILE A 432 -23.10 -24.95 -9.81
N ASN A 433 -23.95 -24.98 -10.82
CA ASN A 433 -24.81 -26.11 -11.14
C ASN A 433 -24.42 -26.65 -12.52
N LEU A 434 -24.01 -27.92 -12.55
CA LEU A 434 -23.82 -28.70 -13.76
C LEU A 434 -25.02 -29.63 -13.92
N PHE A 435 -25.58 -29.73 -15.12
CA PHE A 435 -26.70 -30.62 -15.38
C PHE A 435 -26.72 -31.13 -16.80
N LYS A 436 -27.32 -32.30 -17.00
CA LYS A 436 -27.52 -32.90 -18.33
C LYS A 436 -28.82 -32.41 -18.94
N ALA A 437 -28.78 -32.05 -20.22
CA ALA A 437 -30.00 -31.72 -20.92
C ALA A 437 -30.81 -32.98 -21.25
N ASN A 438 -32.03 -33.09 -20.73
CA ASN A 438 -32.97 -34.10 -21.19
C ASN A 438 -33.30 -33.86 -22.69
N ASN A 439 -33.33 -34.92 -23.49
CA ASN A 439 -33.43 -34.91 -24.97
C ASN A 439 -34.55 -34.03 -25.58
N LYS A 440 -35.53 -33.55 -24.79
CA LYS A 440 -36.55 -32.57 -25.23
C LYS A 440 -36.17 -31.09 -24.95
N LYS A 441 -35.46 -30.79 -23.86
CA LYS A 441 -35.00 -29.42 -23.51
C LYS A 441 -33.62 -29.09 -24.11
N GLY A 442 -32.78 -30.09 -24.38
CA GLY A 442 -31.44 -29.88 -24.95
C GLY A 442 -31.45 -29.35 -26.39
N ALA A 443 -32.47 -29.68 -27.18
CA ALA A 443 -32.63 -29.17 -28.54
C ALA A 443 -33.14 -27.71 -28.59
N GLU A 444 -33.90 -27.27 -27.57
CA GLU A 444 -34.34 -25.89 -27.40
C GLU A 444 -33.21 -25.03 -26.78
N LEU A 445 -32.55 -25.49 -25.71
CA LEU A 445 -31.45 -24.78 -25.05
C LEU A 445 -30.19 -24.65 -25.90
N SER A 446 -29.89 -25.59 -26.81
CA SER A 446 -28.72 -25.50 -27.72
C SER A 446 -28.96 -24.60 -28.94
N LYS A 447 -30.21 -24.47 -29.40
CA LYS A 447 -30.60 -23.50 -30.44
C LYS A 447 -30.80 -22.11 -29.83
N ASP A 448 -31.46 -22.01 -28.69
CA ASP A 448 -31.64 -20.74 -27.98
C ASP A 448 -30.33 -20.21 -27.41
N SER A 449 -29.42 -21.02 -26.87
CA SER A 449 -28.14 -20.49 -26.34
C SER A 449 -27.25 -19.89 -27.43
N ASN A 450 -27.12 -20.53 -28.60
CA ASN A 450 -26.35 -19.97 -29.72
C ASN A 450 -27.02 -18.72 -30.31
N THR A 451 -28.35 -18.72 -30.45
CA THR A 451 -29.10 -17.57 -31.01
C THR A 451 -29.19 -16.41 -30.00
N SER A 452 -29.34 -16.68 -28.71
CA SER A 452 -29.39 -15.65 -27.65
C SER A 452 -28.02 -15.10 -27.29
N LEU A 453 -26.93 -15.89 -27.38
CA LEU A 453 -25.57 -15.36 -27.23
C LEU A 453 -25.18 -14.45 -28.41
N GLU A 454 -25.61 -14.76 -29.65
CA GLU A 454 -25.42 -13.87 -30.82
C GLU A 454 -26.29 -12.60 -30.74
N ILE A 455 -27.54 -12.71 -30.27
CA ILE A 455 -28.43 -11.55 -30.09
C ILE A 455 -27.96 -10.65 -28.93
N ILE A 456 -27.37 -11.20 -27.86
CA ILE A 456 -26.83 -10.42 -26.73
C ILE A 456 -25.51 -9.73 -27.11
N ASP A 457 -24.63 -10.38 -27.88
CA ASP A 457 -23.42 -9.74 -28.43
C ASP A 457 -23.79 -8.58 -29.39
N GLY A 458 -24.96 -8.61 -30.03
CA GLY A 458 -25.48 -7.53 -30.89
C GLY A 458 -26.30 -6.43 -30.18
N ALA A 459 -27.08 -6.76 -29.14
CA ALA A 459 -28.01 -5.83 -28.49
C ALA A 459 -27.36 -4.86 -27.48
N VAL A 460 -26.16 -5.16 -26.97
CA VAL A 460 -25.43 -4.23 -26.08
C VAL A 460 -24.83 -3.04 -26.87
N CYS A 461 -24.76 -3.12 -28.20
CA CYS A 461 -24.36 -2.00 -29.04
C CYS A 461 -25.45 -0.92 -29.21
N SER A 462 -26.73 -1.22 -28.92
CA SER A 462 -27.85 -0.32 -29.22
C SER A 462 -28.47 0.43 -28.03
N SER A 463 -27.95 0.27 -26.80
CA SER A 463 -28.29 1.17 -25.67
C SER A 463 -27.31 2.34 -25.52
N SER A 464 -26.60 2.71 -26.58
CA SER A 464 -25.61 3.79 -26.66
C SER A 464 -26.24 5.18 -26.88
N SER A 465 -27.29 5.51 -26.12
CA SER A 465 -27.86 6.87 -26.09
C SER A 465 -27.73 7.53 -24.71
N ALA A 466 -26.57 7.36 -24.07
CA ALA A 466 -26.08 8.26 -23.03
C ALA A 466 -24.62 8.60 -23.38
N GLN A 467 -24.47 9.59 -24.26
CA GLN A 467 -23.21 10.30 -24.44
C GLN A 467 -22.86 11.00 -23.12
N ASP A 468 -21.60 10.92 -22.72
CA ASP A 468 -20.96 11.47 -21.51
C ASP A 468 -21.31 10.87 -20.15
N GLY A 469 -20.69 9.72 -19.85
CA GLY A 469 -20.50 9.21 -18.50
C GLY A 469 -19.27 8.31 -18.46
N LEU A 470 -18.25 8.71 -17.69
CA LEU A 470 -16.96 8.03 -17.50
C LEU A 470 -17.01 6.51 -17.74
N ALA A 471 -16.23 6.03 -18.71
CA ALA A 471 -16.14 4.63 -19.09
C ALA A 471 -15.95 3.69 -17.87
N GLY A 472 -17.04 3.00 -17.50
CA GLY A 472 -17.08 1.91 -16.54
C GLY A 472 -16.70 2.30 -15.11
N GLU A 473 -17.70 2.39 -14.22
CA GLU A 473 -17.53 2.55 -12.77
C GLU A 473 -16.51 1.56 -12.15
N ASP A 474 -16.21 0.43 -12.80
CA ASP A 474 -15.19 -0.53 -12.36
C ASP A 474 -13.72 -0.09 -12.55
N SER A 475 -13.49 1.04 -13.23
CA SER A 475 -12.18 1.68 -13.36
C SER A 475 -11.98 2.87 -12.41
N SER A 476 -12.93 3.11 -11.49
CA SER A 476 -12.87 4.22 -10.53
C SER A 476 -11.55 4.18 -9.76
N LEU A 477 -10.75 5.22 -9.92
CA LEU A 477 -9.52 5.41 -9.18
C LEU A 477 -9.87 5.39 -7.68
N MET A 478 -9.39 4.37 -6.95
CA MET A 478 -9.64 4.21 -5.51
C MET A 478 -8.33 3.95 -4.76
N VAL A 479 -8.14 4.67 -3.66
CA VAL A 479 -6.93 4.69 -2.84
C VAL A 479 -7.30 4.51 -1.37
N LYS A 480 -6.47 3.76 -0.65
CA LYS A 480 -6.54 3.70 0.81
C LYS A 480 -5.35 4.39 1.45
N LEU A 481 -5.68 5.31 2.33
CA LEU A 481 -4.78 6.15 3.11
C LEU A 481 -4.79 5.63 4.54
N LYS A 482 -3.63 5.46 5.18
CA LYS A 482 -3.53 4.83 6.50
C LYS A 482 -2.78 5.73 7.48
N PHE A 483 -3.30 5.86 8.68
CA PHE A 483 -2.70 6.70 9.72
C PHE A 483 -1.57 6.00 10.48
N LEU A 484 -0.63 6.79 11.01
CA LEU A 484 0.56 6.30 11.69
C LEU A 484 0.25 5.53 12.97
N ASN A 485 -0.70 6.00 13.80
CA ASN A 485 -1.04 5.33 15.06
C ASN A 485 -1.52 3.90 14.84
N TYR A 486 -2.40 3.71 13.85
CA TYR A 486 -2.76 2.36 13.41
C TYR A 486 -1.55 1.59 12.89
N LYS A 487 -0.75 2.20 11.99
CA LYS A 487 0.43 1.53 11.40
C LYS A 487 1.40 1.02 12.47
N ILE A 488 1.59 1.76 13.56
CA ILE A 488 2.44 1.37 14.69
C ILE A 488 1.90 0.08 15.35
N ARG A 489 0.62 0.09 15.74
CA ARG A 489 0.00 -1.03 16.47
C ARG A 489 -0.05 -2.30 15.62
N THR A 490 -0.46 -2.17 14.35
CA THR A 490 -0.62 -3.31 13.46
C THR A 490 0.70 -3.82 12.90
N PHE A 491 1.55 -2.94 12.36
CA PHE A 491 2.74 -3.38 11.62
C PHE A 491 4.01 -3.41 12.48
N LEU A 492 4.19 -2.48 13.43
CA LEU A 492 5.40 -2.47 14.27
C LEU A 492 5.26 -3.36 15.49
N ILE A 493 4.12 -3.31 16.17
CA ILE A 493 3.86 -4.11 17.36
C ILE A 493 3.45 -5.52 16.93
N ARG A 494 2.23 -5.73 16.42
CA ARG A 494 1.69 -7.08 16.14
C ARG A 494 2.53 -7.87 15.15
N ASP A 495 2.70 -7.37 13.92
CA ASP A 495 3.43 -8.11 12.87
C ASP A 495 4.94 -8.24 13.21
N GLY A 496 5.47 -7.30 14.00
CA GLY A 496 6.86 -7.28 14.45
C GLY A 496 7.19 -8.29 15.55
N LEU A 497 6.20 -8.81 16.30
CA LEU A 497 6.40 -9.88 17.31
C LEU A 497 7.15 -11.09 16.71
N SER A 498 6.79 -11.49 15.49
CA SER A 498 7.41 -12.61 14.78
C SER A 498 8.91 -12.43 14.50
N ILE A 499 9.40 -11.20 14.53
CA ILE A 499 10.81 -10.84 14.35
C ILE A 499 11.51 -10.73 15.71
N LEU A 500 10.82 -10.16 16.70
CA LEU A 500 11.34 -9.94 18.04
C LEU A 500 11.65 -11.25 18.78
N PHE A 501 10.82 -12.29 18.61
CA PHE A 501 11.00 -13.59 19.29
C PHE A 501 11.89 -14.59 18.53
N LYS A 502 12.69 -14.14 17.55
CA LYS A 502 13.72 -14.97 16.88
C LYS A 502 15.10 -14.75 17.52
N GLU A 503 16.07 -15.62 17.23
CA GLU A 503 17.48 -15.40 17.58
C GLU A 503 17.98 -14.06 17.00
N ASP A 504 18.76 -13.30 17.77
CA ASP A 504 19.12 -11.88 17.51
C ASP A 504 17.91 -10.91 17.38
N GLY A 505 16.77 -11.27 17.98
CA GLY A 505 15.47 -10.62 17.84
C GLY A 505 15.42 -9.11 18.11
N PRO A 506 15.97 -8.58 19.21
CA PRO A 506 15.87 -7.15 19.54
C PRO A 506 16.51 -6.23 18.50
N SER A 507 17.72 -6.56 18.02
CA SER A 507 18.42 -5.76 17.01
C SER A 507 17.73 -5.84 15.64
N ASN A 508 17.28 -7.03 15.27
CA ASN A 508 16.50 -7.25 14.04
C ASN A 508 15.15 -6.54 14.06
N TYR A 509 14.49 -6.49 15.24
CA TYR A 509 13.25 -5.76 15.47
C TYR A 509 13.44 -4.25 15.33
N GLN A 510 14.50 -3.68 15.91
CA GLN A 510 14.82 -2.26 15.77
C GLN A 510 15.09 -1.88 14.30
N ALA A 511 15.88 -2.70 13.60
CA ALA A 511 16.15 -2.50 12.17
C ALA A 511 14.90 -2.66 11.31
N TYR A 512 13.99 -3.57 11.66
CA TYR A 512 12.69 -3.72 11.03
C TYR A 512 11.83 -2.47 11.22
N CYS A 513 11.70 -1.97 12.45
CA CYS A 513 10.87 -0.82 12.78
C CYS A 513 11.35 0.44 12.05
N LEU A 514 12.65 0.72 12.11
CA LEU A 514 13.24 1.87 11.42
C LEU A 514 13.04 1.78 9.90
N ARG A 515 13.16 0.58 9.32
CA ARG A 515 12.89 0.36 7.89
C ARG A 515 11.43 0.62 7.53
N GLN A 516 10.48 0.20 8.37
CA GLN A 516 9.06 0.44 8.12
C GLN A 516 8.73 1.94 8.20
N MET A 517 9.18 2.64 9.24
CA MET A 517 8.94 4.09 9.38
C MET A 517 9.55 4.90 8.22
N LYS A 518 10.76 4.54 7.76
CA LYS A 518 11.35 5.14 6.55
C LYS A 518 10.51 4.87 5.29
N ASN A 519 9.97 3.66 5.15
CA ASN A 519 9.09 3.31 4.02
C ASN A 519 7.73 4.04 4.06
N TRP A 520 7.33 4.54 5.22
CA TRP A 520 6.10 5.31 5.40
C TRP A 520 6.31 6.83 5.30
N GLY A 521 7.56 7.29 5.16
CA GLY A 521 7.86 8.72 5.14
C GLY A 521 7.74 9.41 6.50
N THR A 522 7.73 8.67 7.61
CA THR A 522 7.62 9.24 8.97
C THR A 522 8.73 10.25 9.23
N SER A 523 8.42 11.38 9.86
CA SER A 523 9.36 12.47 10.15
C SER A 523 10.52 12.03 11.04
N ALA A 524 11.71 12.64 10.86
CA ALA A 524 12.91 12.25 11.60
C ALA A 524 12.75 12.42 13.13
N HIS A 525 12.04 13.47 13.55
CA HIS A 525 11.71 13.70 14.95
C HIS A 525 10.85 12.55 15.51
N LYS A 526 9.75 12.22 14.83
CA LYS A 526 8.85 11.15 15.25
C LYS A 526 9.52 9.77 15.21
N GLN A 527 10.38 9.51 14.22
CA GLN A 527 11.19 8.28 14.17
C GLN A 527 12.05 8.12 15.43
N LYS A 528 12.66 9.20 15.93
CA LYS A 528 13.50 9.16 17.15
C LYS A 528 12.67 8.83 18.38
N GLU A 529 11.49 9.43 18.52
CA GLU A 529 10.57 9.17 19.63
C GLU A 529 10.01 7.73 19.58
N LEU A 530 9.54 7.29 18.41
CA LEU A 530 8.99 5.95 18.22
C LEU A 530 10.03 4.86 18.41
N CYS A 531 11.28 5.07 17.98
CA CYS A 531 12.37 4.13 18.27
C CYS A 531 12.57 3.91 19.77
N LYS A 532 12.47 4.97 20.59
CA LYS A 532 12.57 4.85 22.05
C LYS A 532 11.40 4.03 22.61
N LEU A 533 10.17 4.36 22.22
CA LEU A 533 8.97 3.66 22.66
C LEU A 533 9.00 2.17 22.27
N LEU A 534 9.37 1.86 21.02
CA LEU A 534 9.40 0.49 20.51
C LEU A 534 10.53 -0.34 21.13
N ASN A 535 11.64 0.29 21.52
CA ASN A 535 12.68 -0.37 22.31
C ASN A 535 12.18 -0.72 23.72
N GLN A 536 11.44 0.20 24.36
CA GLN A 536 10.80 -0.09 25.66
C GLN A 536 9.75 -1.20 25.53
N TRP A 537 8.95 -1.19 24.47
CA TRP A 537 8.00 -2.25 24.16
C TRP A 537 8.70 -3.60 24.03
N ALA A 538 9.79 -3.66 23.27
CA ALA A 538 10.57 -4.87 23.08
C ALA A 538 11.08 -5.43 24.41
N ILE A 539 11.59 -4.58 25.31
CA ILE A 539 12.06 -4.97 26.65
C ILE A 539 10.88 -5.47 27.51
N HIS A 540 9.77 -4.74 27.51
CA HIS A 540 8.59 -5.08 28.29
C HIS A 540 8.02 -6.45 27.91
N ILE A 541 7.77 -6.68 26.62
CA ILE A 541 7.11 -7.90 26.17
C ILE A 541 8.04 -9.13 26.25
N THR A 542 9.34 -8.97 26.01
CA THR A 542 10.30 -10.08 26.17
C THR A 542 10.52 -10.43 27.64
N GLY A 543 10.52 -9.43 28.53
CA GLY A 543 10.57 -9.64 29.98
C GLY A 543 9.34 -10.38 30.52
N LYS A 544 8.14 -10.08 29.99
CA LYS A 544 6.88 -10.71 30.43
C LYS A 544 6.65 -12.10 29.83
N CYS A 545 6.92 -12.29 28.54
CA CYS A 545 6.62 -13.54 27.83
C CYS A 545 7.80 -14.53 27.76
N GLY A 546 9.01 -14.12 28.15
CA GLY A 546 10.22 -14.94 28.01
C GLY A 546 10.50 -15.30 26.54
N ASN A 547 10.73 -16.58 26.25
CA ASN A 547 10.95 -17.07 24.87
C ASN A 547 9.66 -17.52 24.16
N LYS A 548 8.49 -17.42 24.81
CA LYS A 548 7.23 -17.84 24.18
C LYS A 548 6.64 -16.67 23.39
N PRO A 549 6.42 -16.82 22.08
CA PRO A 549 5.83 -15.76 21.29
C PRO A 549 4.37 -15.52 21.73
N LEU A 550 4.03 -14.26 21.97
CA LEU A 550 2.65 -13.84 22.18
C LEU A 550 1.82 -14.13 20.91
N SER A 551 0.61 -14.66 21.06
CA SER A 551 -0.29 -14.85 19.92
C SER A 551 -0.63 -13.49 19.29
N SER A 552 -0.63 -13.41 17.96
CA SER A 552 -1.07 -12.22 17.23
C SER A 552 -2.53 -11.86 17.48
N SER A 553 -3.34 -12.79 18.00
CA SER A 553 -4.75 -12.58 18.33
C SER A 553 -5.00 -12.04 19.74
N ALA A 554 -3.96 -11.94 20.58
CA ALA A 554 -4.08 -11.47 21.97
C ALA A 554 -3.11 -10.30 22.25
N TYR A 555 -2.59 -9.66 21.20
CA TYR A 555 -1.54 -8.67 21.39
C TYR A 555 -2.03 -7.35 21.99
N LEU A 556 -3.30 -6.97 21.79
CA LEU A 556 -3.81 -5.74 22.39
C LEU A 556 -3.98 -5.84 23.91
N ASP A 557 -4.15 -7.06 24.45
CA ASP A 557 -4.17 -7.27 25.91
C ASP A 557 -2.88 -6.78 26.58
N GLU A 558 -1.78 -6.78 25.84
CA GLU A 558 -0.47 -6.29 26.31
C GLU A 558 -0.13 -4.92 25.74
N ALA A 559 -0.46 -4.65 24.48
CA ALA A 559 -0.08 -3.43 23.80
C ALA A 559 -0.90 -2.21 24.22
N GLU A 560 -2.20 -2.36 24.54
CA GLU A 560 -3.02 -1.22 24.98
C GLU A 560 -2.59 -0.69 26.35
N PRO A 561 -2.47 -1.53 27.41
CA PRO A 561 -2.01 -1.07 28.71
C PRO A 561 -0.60 -0.46 28.64
N PHE A 562 0.30 -1.07 27.85
CA PHE A 562 1.64 -0.53 27.64
C PHE A 562 1.61 0.87 27.00
N LEU A 563 0.80 1.07 25.96
CA LEU A 563 0.73 2.35 25.25
C LEU A 563 0.00 3.41 26.06
N GLU A 564 -0.96 3.06 26.91
CA GLU A 564 -1.60 3.98 27.86
C GLU A 564 -0.62 4.43 28.96
N GLN A 565 0.23 3.53 29.46
CA GLN A 565 1.16 3.82 30.57
C GLN A 565 2.44 4.53 30.11
N TYR A 566 3.01 4.13 28.97
CA TYR A 566 4.37 4.52 28.56
C TYR A 566 4.42 5.51 27.40
N ALA A 567 3.31 5.76 26.74
CA ALA A 567 3.30 6.65 25.59
C ALA A 567 2.62 7.99 25.91
N ASN A 568 3.28 9.08 25.52
CA ASN A 568 2.64 10.39 25.55
C ASN A 568 1.40 10.34 24.61
N GLN A 569 0.25 10.82 25.06
CA GLN A 569 -0.99 10.79 24.26
C GLN A 569 -0.82 11.47 22.90
N ALA A 570 0.04 12.50 22.82
CA ALA A 570 0.42 13.17 21.57
C ALA A 570 1.27 12.31 20.62
N LEU A 571 1.89 11.23 21.12
CA LEU A 571 2.81 10.38 20.37
C LEU A 571 2.09 9.29 19.57
N VAL A 572 1.09 8.63 20.15
CA VAL A 572 0.45 7.41 19.58
C VAL A 572 -1.08 7.37 19.71
N GLY A 573 -1.68 8.44 20.24
CA GLY A 573 -3.12 8.51 20.53
C GLY A 573 -3.53 7.66 21.74
N ALA A 574 -4.45 8.18 22.55
CA ALA A 574 -4.98 7.47 23.71
C ALA A 574 -5.97 6.37 23.29
N ALA A 575 -5.85 5.20 23.92
CA ALA A 575 -6.98 4.28 24.06
C ALA A 575 -7.68 4.63 25.38
N GLY A 576 -9.02 4.78 25.39
CA GLY A 576 -9.79 5.03 26.62
C GLY A 576 -10.47 6.41 26.76
N VAL A 577 -11.46 6.49 27.67
CA VAL A 577 -12.24 7.70 28.04
C VAL A 577 -11.48 8.49 29.11
N LEU A 578 -11.55 9.83 29.01
CA LEU A 578 -10.95 10.83 29.90
C LEU A 578 -10.69 10.37 31.35
N VAL A 579 -9.44 10.52 31.80
CA VAL A 579 -9.16 10.94 33.17
C VAL A 579 -8.74 12.41 33.09
N GLN A 580 -9.41 13.24 33.90
CA GLN A 580 -9.29 14.68 33.95
C GLN A 580 -7.83 15.14 34.07
N ALA A 581 -7.48 16.10 33.22
CA ALA A 581 -6.24 16.84 33.26
C ALA A 581 -6.27 17.83 34.43
N GLU A 582 -5.99 17.37 35.64
CA GLU A 582 -5.60 18.22 36.77
C GLU A 582 -4.52 17.47 37.56
N ASN A 583 -3.34 18.09 37.69
CA ASN A 583 -2.12 17.62 38.37
C ASN A 583 -1.08 16.88 37.51
N LEU A 584 -0.44 17.58 36.58
CA LEU A 584 1.00 17.38 36.35
C LEU A 584 1.70 18.71 36.60
N ARG A 585 2.41 18.73 37.73
CA ARG A 585 3.11 19.88 38.30
C ARG A 585 4.18 20.38 37.34
N ASP A 586 4.29 21.71 37.27
CA ASP A 586 5.50 22.41 36.88
C ASP A 586 6.69 21.85 37.67
N GLY A 587 7.69 21.40 36.93
CA GLY A 587 8.98 21.00 37.44
C GLY A 587 10.03 21.49 36.46
N GLU A 588 10.45 22.74 36.66
CA GLU A 588 11.79 23.17 36.29
C GLU A 588 12.78 22.16 36.86
N ASP A 589 13.60 21.56 36.01
CA ASP A 589 14.93 21.19 36.46
C ASP A 589 15.93 21.44 35.34
N ASP A 590 16.91 22.23 35.73
CA ASP A 590 17.90 22.92 34.93
C ASP A 590 19.11 21.99 34.84
N LEU A 591 19.39 21.45 33.65
CA LEU A 591 20.69 20.83 33.38
C LEU A 591 21.21 21.35 32.05
N GLN A 592 22.10 22.32 32.18
CA GLN A 592 22.98 22.87 31.15
C GLN A 592 23.56 21.76 30.26
N PRO A 593 23.59 21.93 28.92
CA PRO A 593 24.57 21.27 28.10
C PRO A 593 25.87 22.08 28.14
N GLU A 594 26.90 21.51 28.76
CA GLU A 594 28.28 21.96 28.58
C GLU A 594 28.61 22.11 27.08
N CYS A 595 29.20 23.25 26.77
CA CYS A 595 29.63 23.66 25.44
C CYS A 595 30.75 22.73 24.94
N GLY A 596 30.39 21.79 24.07
CA GLY A 596 31.32 21.06 23.20
C GLY A 596 31.05 21.44 21.75
N ALA A 597 31.91 22.27 21.18
CA ALA A 597 31.83 22.73 19.80
C ALA A 597 31.73 21.56 18.81
N ALA A 598 30.56 21.42 18.15
CA ALA A 598 30.37 20.58 16.98
C ALA A 598 30.22 21.49 15.75
N PRO A 599 30.89 21.20 14.62
CA PRO A 599 30.89 22.07 13.45
C PRO A 599 29.51 22.14 12.79
N SER A 600 29.23 23.33 12.25
CA SER A 600 28.01 23.76 11.57
C SER A 600 27.49 22.76 10.51
N SER A 601 26.18 22.52 10.54
CA SER A 601 25.45 21.87 9.45
C SER A 601 25.35 22.84 8.25
N PRO A 602 25.75 22.45 7.02
CA PRO A 602 25.71 23.36 5.88
C PRO A 602 24.30 23.55 5.33
N THR A 603 24.04 24.79 4.96
CA THR A 603 22.93 25.36 4.20
C THR A 603 22.66 24.56 2.92
N THR A 604 21.39 24.31 2.62
CA THR A 604 20.94 23.62 1.40
C THR A 604 21.11 24.54 0.19
N SER A 605 22.28 24.49 -0.43
CA SER A 605 22.52 25.07 -1.75
C SER A 605 22.03 24.12 -2.84
N LEU A 606 21.51 24.69 -3.93
CA LEU A 606 21.15 23.99 -5.17
C LEU A 606 22.16 22.90 -5.54
N ASP A 607 21.72 21.66 -5.74
CA ASP A 607 22.55 20.53 -6.19
C ASP A 607 22.95 20.72 -7.66
N VAL A 608 23.88 21.65 -7.88
CA VAL A 608 24.90 21.53 -8.91
C VAL A 608 25.96 20.61 -8.31
N VAL A 609 26.45 19.61 -9.05
CA VAL A 609 27.57 18.77 -8.58
C VAL A 609 28.72 19.70 -8.21
N SER A 610 28.86 19.98 -6.91
CA SER A 610 29.95 20.82 -6.42
C SER A 610 31.22 20.01 -6.70
N LYS A 611 32.20 20.63 -7.36
CA LYS A 611 33.47 19.95 -7.72
C LYS A 611 34.18 19.34 -6.51
N THR A 612 33.75 19.63 -5.29
CA THR A 612 34.26 19.23 -3.98
C THR A 612 33.80 17.87 -3.46
N GLU A 613 32.89 17.16 -4.14
CA GLU A 613 32.30 15.90 -3.65
C GLU A 613 32.69 14.66 -4.50
N GLY A 614 32.79 13.48 -3.87
CA GLY A 614 33.14 12.21 -4.53
C GLY A 614 32.03 11.64 -5.42
N LEU A 615 32.32 10.61 -6.23
CA LEU A 615 31.37 10.00 -7.17
C LEU A 615 31.37 8.47 -7.05
N ILE A 616 30.20 7.85 -6.94
CA ILE A 616 30.05 6.39 -6.87
C ILE A 616 29.32 5.88 -8.13
N VAL A 617 30.01 5.10 -8.95
CA VAL A 617 29.44 4.46 -10.14
C VAL A 617 29.08 3.01 -9.80
N PHE A 618 27.82 2.61 -9.97
CA PHE A 618 27.35 1.27 -9.65
C PHE A 618 26.45 0.67 -10.73
N PHE A 619 26.27 -0.66 -10.70
CA PHE A 619 25.67 -1.42 -11.81
C PHE A 619 24.41 -2.20 -11.40
N PRO A 620 23.22 -1.65 -11.63
CA PRO A 620 21.95 -2.40 -11.60
C PRO A 620 21.85 -3.33 -12.83
N GLY A 621 22.63 -4.41 -12.84
CA GLY A 621 22.71 -5.35 -13.96
C GLY A 621 22.56 -6.82 -13.56
N ILE A 622 22.49 -7.68 -14.57
CA ILE A 622 22.55 -9.15 -14.48
C ILE A 622 23.99 -9.58 -14.84
N PRO A 623 24.54 -10.65 -14.24
CA PRO A 623 25.84 -11.17 -14.68
C PRO A 623 25.84 -11.41 -16.20
N GLY A 624 26.92 -11.03 -16.88
CA GLY A 624 26.96 -10.99 -18.36
C GLY A 624 26.87 -9.59 -18.96
N CYS A 625 26.48 -8.57 -18.17
CA CYS A 625 26.42 -7.17 -18.61
C CYS A 625 27.78 -6.48 -18.87
N ALA A 626 28.90 -7.20 -18.90
CA ALA A 626 30.25 -6.64 -19.11
C ALA A 626 30.76 -5.62 -18.07
N LYS A 627 30.14 -5.53 -16.88
CA LYS A 627 30.55 -4.63 -15.78
C LYS A 627 32.06 -4.62 -15.47
N SER A 628 32.67 -5.80 -15.30
CA SER A 628 34.08 -5.92 -14.87
C SER A 628 35.02 -5.44 -15.97
N THR A 629 34.71 -5.80 -17.22
CA THR A 629 35.46 -5.36 -18.40
C THR A 629 35.34 -3.84 -18.57
N LEU A 630 34.13 -3.28 -18.42
CA LEU A 630 33.90 -1.84 -18.48
C LEU A 630 34.70 -1.09 -17.41
N CYS A 631 34.71 -1.57 -16.16
CA CYS A 631 35.52 -0.94 -15.11
C CYS A 631 37.03 -0.97 -15.42
N LYS A 632 37.52 -2.04 -16.06
CA LYS A 632 38.93 -2.16 -16.46
C LYS A 632 39.29 -1.15 -17.55
N GLU A 633 38.49 -1.06 -18.60
CA GLU A 633 38.68 -0.08 -19.70
C GLU A 633 38.65 1.37 -19.19
N ILE A 634 37.72 1.69 -18.27
CA ILE A 634 37.64 3.04 -17.70
C ILE A 634 38.88 3.35 -16.84
N LEU A 635 39.44 2.36 -16.12
CA LEU A 635 40.66 2.53 -15.33
C LEU A 635 41.93 2.70 -16.17
N GLU A 636 42.02 1.98 -17.29
CA GLU A 636 43.20 1.99 -18.18
C GLU A 636 43.19 3.20 -19.15
N MET A 637 42.11 4.00 -19.16
CA MET A 637 41.94 5.14 -20.06
C MET A 637 42.89 6.32 -19.72
N PRO A 638 43.69 6.82 -20.69
CA PRO A 638 44.53 7.99 -20.50
C PRO A 638 43.71 9.25 -20.17
N GLY A 639 44.00 9.90 -19.05
CA GLY A 639 43.27 11.11 -18.59
C GLY A 639 41.94 10.83 -17.87
N GLY A 640 41.61 9.56 -17.59
CA GLY A 640 40.42 9.18 -16.83
C GLY A 640 39.11 9.72 -17.41
N LEU A 641 38.23 10.23 -16.54
CA LEU A 641 36.96 10.86 -16.92
C LEU A 641 37.10 12.37 -17.22
N GLY A 642 38.31 12.86 -17.53
CA GLY A 642 38.54 14.29 -17.78
C GLY A 642 38.27 15.18 -16.55
N ASP A 643 38.42 14.58 -15.36
CA ASP A 643 38.19 15.12 -14.04
C ASP A 643 39.49 15.01 -13.23
N ASN A 644 39.72 15.96 -12.31
CA ASN A 644 40.89 15.97 -11.43
C ASN A 644 40.76 14.98 -10.24
N ARG A 645 39.59 14.34 -10.06
CA ARG A 645 39.34 13.36 -9.00
C ARG A 645 40.07 12.01 -9.28
N PRO A 646 40.74 11.40 -8.28
CA PRO A 646 41.36 10.08 -8.44
C PRO A 646 40.32 8.99 -8.74
N LEU A 647 40.62 8.10 -9.69
CA LEU A 647 39.75 7.00 -10.10
C LEU A 647 40.17 5.67 -9.45
N HIS A 648 39.21 4.86 -9.03
CA HIS A 648 39.48 3.52 -8.47
C HIS A 648 38.35 2.54 -8.73
N SER A 649 38.67 1.25 -8.79
CA SER A 649 37.68 0.18 -8.91
C SER A 649 37.78 -0.77 -7.72
N LEU A 650 36.64 -1.04 -7.10
CA LEU A 650 36.51 -2.05 -6.05
C LEU A 650 35.78 -3.26 -6.61
N THR A 651 36.49 -4.38 -6.80
CA THR A 651 35.92 -5.62 -7.35
C THR A 651 35.21 -6.43 -6.27
N GLY A 652 33.89 -6.54 -6.37
CA GLY A 652 33.05 -7.21 -5.40
C GLY A 652 33.04 -8.73 -5.47
N ASP A 653 33.65 -9.31 -6.51
CA ASP A 653 33.83 -10.76 -6.68
C ASP A 653 35.05 -11.26 -5.84
N LEU A 654 36.04 -10.39 -5.56
CA LEU A 654 37.20 -10.65 -4.70
C LEU A 654 36.93 -10.33 -3.21
N ILE A 655 35.88 -9.55 -2.95
CA ILE A 655 35.49 -9.09 -1.62
C ILE A 655 34.23 -9.86 -1.21
N GLY A 656 34.37 -10.78 -0.26
CA GLY A 656 33.27 -11.57 0.31
C GLY A 656 32.17 -10.75 1.01
N GLY A 657 31.44 -11.36 1.95
CA GLY A 657 30.38 -10.67 2.70
C GLY A 657 30.83 -9.31 3.26
N ARG A 658 29.98 -8.28 3.13
CA ARG A 658 30.22 -6.84 3.48
C ARG A 658 30.90 -5.94 2.43
N TYR A 659 30.79 -6.26 1.13
CA TYR A 659 31.32 -5.39 0.06
C TYR A 659 30.90 -3.91 0.14
N TRP A 660 29.61 -3.61 0.21
CA TRP A 660 29.12 -2.22 0.24
C TRP A 660 29.58 -1.46 1.48
N GLN A 661 29.84 -2.16 2.59
CA GLN A 661 30.45 -1.55 3.76
C GLN A 661 31.89 -1.12 3.47
N LYS A 662 32.69 -1.94 2.78
CA LYS A 662 34.05 -1.55 2.37
C LYS A 662 34.06 -0.38 1.39
N VAL A 663 33.08 -0.32 0.48
CA VAL A 663 32.88 0.85 -0.40
C VAL A 663 32.62 2.09 0.46
N ALA A 664 31.76 1.98 1.48
CA ALA A 664 31.49 3.07 2.42
C ALA A 664 32.74 3.53 3.18
N ASP A 665 33.50 2.57 3.73
CA ASP A 665 34.69 2.85 4.54
C ASP A 665 35.77 3.53 3.69
N LYS A 666 36.00 3.04 2.45
CA LYS A 666 36.93 3.65 1.50
C LYS A 666 36.50 5.05 1.04
N GLN A 667 35.21 5.25 0.79
CA GLN A 667 34.70 6.57 0.42
C GLN A 667 34.78 7.58 1.59
N LYS A 668 34.73 7.11 2.84
CA LYS A 668 34.97 7.96 4.03
C LYS A 668 36.44 8.32 4.21
N GLU A 669 37.36 7.38 3.93
CA GLU A 669 38.81 7.64 3.95
C GLU A 669 39.20 8.65 2.88
N GLU A 670 38.61 8.55 1.68
CA GLU A 670 38.94 9.39 0.52
C GLU A 670 37.67 10.01 -0.11
N PRO A 671 37.14 11.11 0.47
CA PRO A 671 35.84 11.67 0.08
C PRO A 671 35.81 12.31 -1.31
N PHE A 672 36.97 12.69 -1.86
CA PHE A 672 37.13 13.34 -3.17
C PHE A 672 37.40 12.34 -4.33
N ARG A 673 36.98 11.07 -4.18
CA ARG A 673 37.34 9.99 -5.12
C ARG A 673 36.18 9.58 -6.03
N ILE A 674 36.50 9.12 -7.24
CA ILE A 674 35.58 8.38 -8.12
C ILE A 674 35.75 6.88 -7.87
N THR A 675 34.70 6.23 -7.37
CA THR A 675 34.69 4.80 -7.05
C THR A 675 33.81 4.04 -8.04
N LEU A 676 34.43 3.18 -8.86
CA LEU A 676 33.76 2.19 -9.69
C LEU A 676 33.42 0.95 -8.84
N ALA A 677 32.17 0.84 -8.42
CA ALA A 677 31.68 -0.26 -7.62
C ALA A 677 31.39 -1.48 -8.51
N ASN A 678 32.42 -2.25 -8.85
CA ASN A 678 32.33 -3.46 -9.68
C ASN A 678 31.65 -4.63 -8.94
N LYS A 679 30.34 -4.51 -8.71
CA LYS A 679 29.44 -5.54 -8.19
C LYS A 679 28.02 -5.29 -8.70
N ASN A 680 27.27 -6.37 -8.96
CA ASN A 680 25.86 -6.24 -9.31
C ASN A 680 25.08 -5.67 -8.11
N ALA A 681 24.21 -4.71 -8.38
CA ALA A 681 23.28 -4.13 -7.42
C ALA A 681 21.82 -4.54 -7.76
N PRO A 682 21.41 -5.79 -7.52
CA PRO A 682 20.22 -6.35 -8.15
C PRO A 682 18.90 -6.07 -7.44
N ASN A 683 18.92 -5.44 -6.26
CA ASN A 683 17.71 -5.27 -5.48
C ASN A 683 17.71 -3.97 -4.69
N LYS A 684 16.51 -3.56 -4.27
CA LYS A 684 16.28 -2.32 -3.53
C LYS A 684 17.04 -2.24 -2.19
N LYS A 685 17.39 -3.37 -1.57
CA LYS A 685 18.17 -3.35 -0.32
C LYS A 685 19.59 -2.85 -0.56
N VAL A 686 20.21 -3.28 -1.67
CA VAL A 686 21.52 -2.78 -2.08
C VAL A 686 21.44 -1.30 -2.45
N TRP A 687 20.41 -0.90 -3.19
CA TRP A 687 20.18 0.49 -3.55
C TRP A 687 20.07 1.41 -2.32
N GLN A 688 19.36 0.98 -1.29
CA GLN A 688 19.27 1.70 -0.02
C GLN A 688 20.61 1.81 0.72
N GLN A 689 21.50 0.82 0.59
CA GLN A 689 22.85 0.91 1.14
C GLN A 689 23.66 1.97 0.41
N ILE A 690 23.57 2.03 -0.92
CA ILE A 690 24.24 3.03 -1.74
C ILE A 690 23.71 4.43 -1.40
N GLU A 691 22.38 4.63 -1.38
CA GLU A 691 21.74 5.90 -0.94
C GLU A 691 22.26 6.33 0.45
N TYR A 692 22.40 5.38 1.38
CA TYR A 692 22.93 5.67 2.71
C TYR A 692 24.40 6.11 2.67
N ILE A 693 25.25 5.43 1.88
CA ILE A 693 26.65 5.80 1.71
C ILE A 693 26.76 7.22 1.18
N CYS A 694 26.11 7.50 0.05
CA CYS A 694 26.09 8.80 -0.62
C CYS A 694 25.66 9.91 0.34
N ARG A 695 24.57 9.71 1.07
CA ARG A 695 24.08 10.68 2.06
C ARG A 695 25.06 10.92 3.22
N THR A 696 25.80 9.90 3.65
CA THR A 696 26.76 10.04 4.77
C THR A 696 28.12 10.60 4.33
N THR A 697 28.55 10.35 3.10
CA THR A 697 29.85 10.81 2.56
C THR A 697 29.71 12.04 1.68
N LYS A 698 28.47 12.49 1.43
CA LYS A 698 28.11 13.50 0.42
C LYS A 698 28.64 13.18 -0.98
N ALA A 699 28.80 11.89 -1.30
CA ALA A 699 29.20 11.50 -2.64
C ALA A 699 27.98 11.51 -3.57
N ALA A 700 28.14 11.99 -4.79
CA ALA A 700 27.17 11.80 -5.84
C ALA A 700 27.20 10.34 -6.31
N ASP A 701 26.12 9.87 -6.94
CA ASP A 701 26.03 8.51 -7.45
C ASP A 701 25.47 8.45 -8.86
N VAL A 702 25.90 7.41 -9.58
CA VAL A 702 25.55 7.18 -10.97
C VAL A 702 25.25 5.71 -11.18
N SER A 703 24.05 5.44 -11.67
CA SER A 703 23.65 4.10 -12.06
C SER A 703 23.99 3.85 -13.52
N VAL A 704 24.71 2.76 -13.81
CA VAL A 704 25.02 2.32 -15.19
C VAL A 704 24.25 1.05 -15.48
N ILE A 705 23.35 1.11 -16.47
CA ILE A 705 22.51 -0.03 -16.87
C ILE A 705 22.72 -0.37 -18.35
N SER A 706 22.61 -1.65 -18.70
CA SER A 706 22.56 -2.06 -20.10
C SER A 706 21.25 -1.58 -20.74
N ASP A 707 21.36 -1.03 -21.94
CA ASP A 707 20.21 -0.61 -22.72
C ASP A 707 19.42 -1.84 -23.21
N SER A 708 18.11 -1.80 -23.05
CA SER A 708 17.22 -2.91 -23.37
C SER A 708 15.79 -2.40 -23.42
N GLU A 709 15.02 -2.88 -24.39
CA GLU A 709 13.58 -2.61 -24.50
C GLU A 709 12.81 -3.16 -23.31
N GLY A 710 13.34 -4.19 -22.64
CA GLY A 710 12.68 -4.89 -21.55
C GLY A 710 11.45 -5.67 -22.01
N THR A 711 10.59 -5.98 -21.06
CA THR A 711 9.25 -6.55 -21.25
C THR A 711 8.26 -5.82 -20.34
N ASP A 712 6.97 -6.12 -20.45
CA ASP A 712 5.92 -5.60 -19.54
C ASP A 712 6.16 -5.93 -18.05
N THR A 713 7.05 -6.90 -17.78
CA THR A 713 7.26 -7.49 -16.45
C THR A 713 8.72 -7.58 -16.01
N ASN A 714 9.67 -7.23 -16.87
CA ASN A 714 11.10 -7.24 -16.54
C ASN A 714 11.83 -6.13 -17.31
N PRO A 715 12.76 -5.37 -16.70
CA PRO A 715 13.53 -4.33 -17.39
C PRO A 715 14.53 -4.86 -18.43
N PHE A 716 14.74 -6.18 -18.51
CA PHE A 716 15.62 -6.80 -19.51
C PHE A 716 14.79 -7.71 -20.45
N SER A 717 14.98 -7.55 -21.76
CA SER A 717 14.32 -8.38 -22.77
C SER A 717 14.88 -9.81 -22.79
N LEU A 718 14.20 -10.73 -23.48
CA LEU A 718 14.70 -12.10 -23.63
C LEU A 718 15.98 -12.15 -24.47
N GLU A 719 16.14 -11.27 -25.47
CA GLU A 719 17.37 -11.13 -26.23
C GLU A 719 18.53 -10.69 -25.32
N ALA A 720 18.30 -9.72 -24.45
CA ALA A 720 19.31 -9.27 -23.48
C ALA A 720 19.71 -10.41 -22.53
N LEU A 721 18.73 -11.18 -22.03
CA LEU A 721 18.99 -12.36 -21.20
C LEU A 721 19.80 -13.43 -21.96
N ALA A 722 19.46 -13.71 -23.21
CA ALA A 722 20.17 -14.67 -24.06
C ALA A 722 21.64 -14.26 -24.25
N VAL A 723 21.88 -12.98 -24.55
CA VAL A 723 23.23 -12.41 -24.68
C VAL A 723 24.00 -12.50 -23.37
N PHE A 724 23.38 -12.20 -22.22
CA PHE A 724 24.03 -12.32 -20.92
C PHE A 724 24.40 -13.77 -20.58
N MET A 725 23.50 -14.72 -20.83
CA MET A 725 23.76 -16.16 -20.68
C MET A 725 24.91 -16.61 -21.56
N PHE A 726 24.85 -16.27 -22.84
CA PHE A 726 25.91 -16.60 -23.80
C PHE A 726 27.27 -16.02 -23.39
N ARG A 727 27.33 -14.75 -23.01
CA ARG A 727 28.56 -14.09 -22.53
C ARG A 727 29.12 -14.68 -21.25
N VAL A 728 28.30 -15.28 -20.39
CA VAL A 728 28.75 -15.95 -19.16
C VAL A 728 29.30 -17.33 -19.48
N LEU A 729 28.61 -18.07 -20.35
CA LEU A 729 29.00 -19.42 -20.77
C LEU A 729 30.28 -19.45 -21.62
N GLN A 730 30.74 -18.31 -22.15
CA GLN A 730 32.01 -18.20 -22.87
C GLN A 730 33.22 -17.85 -21.97
N ARG A 731 32.99 -17.58 -20.68
CA ARG A 731 34.08 -17.19 -19.76
C ARG A 731 34.78 -18.42 -19.24
N VAL A 732 36.08 -18.26 -18.97
CA VAL A 732 36.93 -19.27 -18.33
C VAL A 732 37.61 -18.61 -17.13
N ASN A 733 37.61 -19.28 -15.98
CA ASN A 733 38.29 -18.85 -14.74
C ASN A 733 37.87 -17.45 -14.25
N HIS A 734 36.56 -17.18 -14.19
CA HIS A 734 36.06 -15.90 -13.67
C HIS A 734 36.08 -15.88 -12.13
N ASP A 735 36.55 -14.79 -11.51
CA ASP A 735 36.70 -14.65 -10.03
C ASP A 735 35.44 -15.02 -9.22
N GLY A 736 34.25 -14.77 -9.79
CA GLY A 736 32.96 -15.10 -9.17
C GLY A 736 32.46 -16.53 -9.38
N HIS A 737 33.25 -17.42 -10.00
CA HIS A 737 32.93 -18.82 -10.33
C HIS A 737 31.62 -19.04 -11.12
N LEU A 738 31.12 -17.99 -11.78
CA LEU A 738 29.98 -18.03 -12.69
C LEU A 738 30.52 -17.92 -14.11
N ASP A 739 30.92 -19.07 -14.66
CA ASP A 739 31.57 -19.24 -15.95
C ASP A 739 31.15 -20.57 -16.61
N GLU A 740 31.82 -20.96 -17.70
CA GLU A 740 31.50 -22.17 -18.45
C GLU A 740 31.51 -23.45 -17.58
N ALA A 741 32.42 -23.52 -16.59
CA ALA A 741 32.63 -24.71 -15.78
C ALA A 741 31.50 -24.95 -14.76
N LEU A 742 30.68 -23.93 -14.47
CA LEU A 742 29.58 -24.07 -13.53
C LEU A 742 28.40 -24.81 -14.16
N TRP A 743 28.08 -25.99 -13.64
CA TRP A 743 27.04 -26.88 -14.18
C TRP A 743 25.60 -26.33 -14.14
N ASN A 744 25.34 -25.21 -13.47
CA ASN A 744 24.00 -24.60 -13.32
C ASN A 744 24.01 -23.08 -13.56
N ALA A 745 24.93 -22.59 -14.41
CA ALA A 745 25.08 -21.17 -14.72
C ALA A 745 23.78 -20.52 -15.24
N GLY A 746 23.03 -21.20 -16.10
CA GLY A 746 21.74 -20.75 -16.62
C GLY A 746 20.72 -20.52 -15.50
N TYR A 747 20.61 -21.47 -14.56
CA TYR A 747 19.74 -21.30 -13.39
C TYR A 747 20.14 -20.10 -12.52
N VAL A 748 21.43 -19.89 -12.29
CA VAL A 748 21.92 -18.74 -11.51
C VAL A 748 21.55 -17.42 -12.21
N LEU A 749 21.65 -17.36 -13.54
CA LEU A 749 21.24 -16.19 -14.30
C LEU A 749 19.73 -15.95 -14.26
N LEU A 750 18.91 -17.00 -14.31
CA LEU A 750 17.47 -16.88 -14.08
C LEU A 750 17.15 -16.35 -12.68
N LYS A 751 17.92 -16.72 -11.64
CA LYS A 751 17.78 -16.10 -10.31
C LYS A 751 17.99 -14.59 -10.37
N PHE A 752 19.07 -14.13 -11.01
CA PHE A 752 19.35 -12.70 -11.14
C PHE A 752 18.30 -11.98 -11.98
N TYR A 753 17.87 -12.56 -13.10
CA TYR A 753 16.81 -12.00 -13.95
C TYR A 753 15.51 -11.81 -13.17
N ASN A 754 15.13 -12.80 -12.35
CA ASN A 754 13.90 -12.75 -11.55
C ASN A 754 13.99 -11.82 -10.33
N LEU A 755 15.17 -11.32 -9.93
CA LEU A 755 15.25 -10.26 -8.92
C LEU A 755 14.64 -8.93 -9.41
N TYR A 756 14.57 -8.75 -10.73
CA TYR A 756 13.97 -7.60 -11.40
C TYR A 756 12.53 -7.84 -11.88
N GLU A 757 11.96 -9.02 -11.60
CA GLU A 757 10.59 -9.38 -12.00
C GLU A 757 9.56 -8.44 -11.35
N GLY A 758 8.58 -8.01 -12.14
CA GLY A 758 7.45 -7.19 -11.72
C GLY A 758 7.58 -5.70 -12.02
N LYS A 759 8.59 -5.29 -12.79
CA LYS A 759 8.74 -3.91 -13.28
C LYS A 759 8.97 -3.88 -14.78
N SER A 760 8.33 -2.95 -15.47
CA SER A 760 8.66 -2.61 -16.86
C SER A 760 9.99 -1.86 -16.94
N ARG A 761 10.55 -1.73 -18.15
CA ARG A 761 11.76 -0.93 -18.39
C ARG A 761 11.60 0.52 -17.92
N SER A 762 10.50 1.18 -18.29
CA SER A 762 10.23 2.57 -17.91
C SER A 762 10.14 2.74 -16.39
N GLU A 763 9.40 1.89 -15.68
CA GLU A 763 9.30 1.93 -14.21
C GLU A 763 10.66 1.73 -13.53
N PHE A 764 11.53 0.89 -14.12
CA PHE A 764 12.87 0.64 -13.60
C PHE A 764 13.80 1.84 -13.79
N GLU A 765 13.80 2.46 -14.97
CA GLU A 765 14.57 3.66 -15.26
C GLU A 765 14.12 4.85 -14.42
N SER A 766 12.80 5.09 -14.32
CA SER A 766 12.25 6.16 -13.48
C SER A 766 12.63 5.98 -12.02
N GLU A 767 12.55 4.76 -11.47
CA GLU A 767 12.94 4.53 -10.07
C GLU A 767 14.44 4.74 -9.84
N LEU A 768 15.30 4.38 -10.78
CA LEU A 768 16.74 4.66 -10.66
C LEU A 768 17.01 6.16 -10.73
N TYR A 769 16.40 6.84 -11.69
CA TYR A 769 16.55 8.29 -11.87
C TYR A 769 16.05 9.07 -10.65
N GLU A 770 14.86 8.75 -10.11
CA GLU A 770 14.30 9.39 -8.91
C GLU A 770 15.11 9.16 -7.63
N ARG A 771 15.87 8.06 -7.56
CA ARG A 771 16.66 7.72 -6.37
C ARG A 771 18.06 8.32 -6.40
N PHE A 772 18.67 8.34 -7.58
CA PHE A 772 20.11 8.49 -7.76
C PHE A 772 20.47 9.70 -8.63
N GLY A 773 19.47 10.38 -9.22
CA GLY A 773 19.63 11.61 -10.00
C GLY A 773 20.25 11.40 -11.39
N PHE A 774 21.20 10.47 -11.54
CA PHE A 774 21.90 10.19 -12.78
C PHE A 774 21.80 8.72 -13.21
N LEU A 775 21.43 8.55 -14.48
CA LEU A 775 21.28 7.25 -15.14
C LEU A 775 22.07 7.26 -16.45
N VAL A 776 23.02 6.34 -16.57
CA VAL A 776 23.85 6.12 -17.76
C VAL A 776 23.41 4.83 -18.44
N LYS A 777 23.15 4.91 -19.75
CA LYS A 777 22.74 3.76 -20.56
C LYS A 777 23.93 3.25 -21.36
N MET A 778 24.25 1.98 -21.19
CA MET A 778 25.28 1.29 -21.96
C MET A 778 24.65 0.51 -23.11
N PRO A 779 24.94 0.84 -24.38
CA PRO A 779 24.44 0.11 -25.52
C PRO A 779 24.71 -1.40 -25.41
N LEU A 780 23.71 -2.21 -25.74
CA LEU A 780 23.82 -3.68 -25.69
C LEU A 780 23.42 -4.34 -27.00
N LEU A 781 22.24 -4.00 -27.52
CA LEU A 781 21.63 -4.61 -28.71
C LEU A 781 21.54 -3.59 -29.84
N LYS A 782 21.80 -4.03 -31.08
CA LYS A 782 21.63 -3.19 -32.26
C LYS A 782 20.14 -2.90 -32.52
N PRO A 783 19.79 -1.68 -32.96
CA PRO A 783 18.39 -1.31 -33.23
C PRO A 783 17.81 -2.02 -34.47
N ASP A 784 18.65 -2.35 -35.46
CA ASP A 784 18.31 -2.97 -36.75
C ASP A 784 18.44 -4.51 -36.74
N ARG A 785 18.38 -5.14 -35.57
CA ARG A 785 18.57 -6.59 -35.39
C ARG A 785 17.36 -7.41 -35.89
N GLY A 786 17.65 -8.62 -36.37
CA GLY A 786 16.61 -9.63 -36.66
C GLY A 786 15.90 -10.14 -35.39
N PRO A 787 14.74 -10.81 -35.53
CA PRO A 787 14.00 -11.36 -34.40
C PRO A 787 14.74 -12.52 -33.71
N LEU A 788 14.46 -12.73 -32.42
CA LEU A 788 15.01 -13.83 -31.63
C LEU A 788 14.65 -15.20 -32.25
N PRO A 789 15.63 -16.08 -32.53
CA PRO A 789 15.39 -17.43 -33.01
C PRO A 789 14.40 -18.20 -32.12
N GLY A 790 13.49 -18.94 -32.76
CA GLY A 790 12.36 -19.58 -32.08
C GLY A 790 12.79 -20.64 -31.05
N ASP A 791 13.88 -21.35 -31.32
CA ASP A 791 14.51 -22.32 -30.43
C ASP A 791 15.13 -21.65 -29.19
N VAL A 792 15.85 -20.52 -29.36
CA VAL A 792 16.38 -19.70 -28.26
C VAL A 792 15.25 -19.15 -27.40
N LYS A 793 14.18 -18.65 -28.03
CA LYS A 793 13.00 -18.17 -27.30
C LYS A 793 12.35 -19.30 -26.49
N SER A 794 12.12 -20.46 -27.12
CA SER A 794 11.47 -21.60 -26.50
C SER A 794 12.23 -22.12 -25.28
N ILE A 795 13.57 -22.22 -25.34
CA ILE A 795 14.36 -22.72 -24.21
C ILE A 795 14.40 -21.73 -23.04
N LEU A 796 14.37 -20.42 -23.31
CA LEU A 796 14.28 -19.40 -22.27
C LEU A 796 12.90 -19.39 -21.60
N ASP A 797 11.82 -19.48 -22.38
CA ASP A 797 10.45 -19.58 -21.88
C ASP A 797 10.26 -20.85 -21.05
N GLU A 798 10.82 -21.99 -21.49
CA GLU A 798 10.85 -23.23 -20.73
C GLU A 798 11.58 -23.06 -19.39
N GLY A 799 12.75 -22.41 -19.40
CA GLY A 799 13.54 -22.16 -18.19
C GLY A 799 12.83 -21.26 -17.19
N LEU A 800 12.17 -20.20 -17.67
CA LEU A 800 11.34 -19.32 -16.86
C LEU A 800 10.15 -20.08 -16.27
N SER A 801 9.49 -20.92 -17.07
CA SER A 801 8.41 -21.79 -16.59
C SER A 801 8.91 -22.76 -15.51
N LEU A 802 10.01 -23.46 -15.73
CA LEU A 802 10.62 -24.39 -14.76
C LEU A 802 10.99 -23.67 -13.46
N PHE A 803 11.53 -22.44 -13.56
CA PHE A 803 11.83 -21.59 -12.41
C PHE A 803 10.60 -21.19 -11.59
N THR A 804 9.43 -21.04 -12.22
CA THR A 804 8.18 -20.68 -11.52
C THR A 804 7.55 -21.84 -10.74
N HIS A 805 7.73 -23.08 -11.21
CA HIS A 805 7.20 -24.31 -10.63
C HIS A 805 8.13 -24.90 -9.54
N GLY A 806 9.44 -24.97 -9.79
CA GLY A 806 10.42 -25.63 -8.92
C GLY A 806 11.13 -24.72 -7.92
N ARG A 807 10.42 -23.90 -7.15
CA ARG A 807 11.04 -22.96 -6.17
C ARG A 807 11.66 -23.64 -4.93
N ALA A 808 11.80 -24.97 -4.94
CA ALA A 808 12.48 -25.76 -3.93
C ALA A 808 13.94 -25.99 -4.38
N GLU A 809 14.84 -25.91 -3.41
CA GLU A 809 16.30 -25.88 -3.54
C GLU A 809 16.87 -26.90 -4.55
N LEU A 810 17.78 -26.43 -5.43
CA LEU A 810 18.54 -27.23 -6.40
C LEU A 810 19.22 -28.48 -5.81
N SER A 811 19.44 -28.51 -4.50
CA SER A 811 20.19 -29.55 -3.80
C SER A 811 19.32 -30.63 -3.14
N GLN A 812 18.01 -30.43 -2.96
CA GLN A 812 17.12 -31.40 -2.27
C GLN A 812 15.65 -31.35 -2.77
N GLY A 813 15.41 -31.48 -4.08
CA GLY A 813 14.05 -31.44 -4.65
C GLY A 813 13.78 -32.44 -5.77
N SER A 814 12.51 -32.64 -6.10
CA SER A 814 12.04 -33.50 -7.21
C SER A 814 12.48 -33.03 -8.61
N TYR A 815 12.99 -31.81 -8.74
CA TYR A 815 13.24 -31.13 -10.03
C TYR A 815 14.72 -31.13 -10.50
N VAL A 816 15.63 -31.81 -9.78
CA VAL A 816 17.09 -31.76 -10.08
C VAL A 816 17.42 -32.30 -11.48
N ARG A 817 16.74 -33.37 -11.92
CA ARG A 817 16.95 -33.95 -13.25
C ARG A 817 16.50 -33.02 -14.36
N GLU A 818 15.37 -32.35 -14.18
CA GLU A 818 14.82 -31.42 -15.17
C GLU A 818 15.69 -30.18 -15.31
N TRP A 819 16.25 -29.66 -14.21
CA TRP A 819 17.25 -28.57 -14.26
C TRP A 819 18.52 -28.97 -15.02
N ALA A 820 19.05 -30.17 -14.77
CA ALA A 820 20.24 -30.65 -15.48
C ALA A 820 19.98 -30.86 -16.98
N GLN A 821 18.80 -31.39 -17.34
CA GLN A 821 18.39 -31.56 -18.74
C GLN A 821 18.13 -30.23 -19.44
N TRP A 822 17.52 -29.27 -18.76
CA TRP A 822 17.28 -27.92 -19.28
C TRP A 822 18.60 -27.18 -19.50
N GLU A 823 19.53 -27.21 -18.54
CA GLU A 823 20.82 -26.52 -18.65
C GLU A 823 21.65 -27.08 -19.83
N LYS A 824 21.66 -28.40 -20.02
CA LYS A 824 22.34 -29.02 -21.17
C LYS A 824 21.77 -28.51 -22.50
N ARG A 825 20.44 -28.52 -22.65
CA ARG A 825 19.77 -28.02 -23.86
C ARG A 825 19.96 -26.52 -24.07
N LEU A 826 19.93 -25.73 -22.99
CA LEU A 826 20.22 -24.30 -23.04
C LEU A 826 21.60 -24.04 -23.67
N ARG A 827 22.63 -24.77 -23.23
CA ARG A 827 23.99 -24.61 -23.78
C ARG A 827 24.03 -24.99 -25.25
N GLU A 828 23.51 -26.15 -25.61
CA GLU A 828 23.46 -26.62 -27.00
C GLU A 828 22.77 -25.60 -27.92
N ILE A 829 21.61 -25.05 -27.51
CA ILE A 829 20.85 -24.07 -28.29
C ILE A 829 21.56 -22.72 -28.37
N LEU A 830 22.10 -22.20 -27.27
CA LEU A 830 22.80 -20.91 -27.27
C LEU A 830 24.10 -20.97 -28.11
N PHE A 831 24.87 -22.06 -28.02
CA PHE A 831 26.06 -22.23 -28.85
C PHE A 831 25.72 -22.53 -30.32
N GLY A 832 24.63 -23.25 -30.59
CA GLY A 832 24.12 -23.45 -31.95
C GLY A 832 23.68 -22.15 -32.62
N ASN A 833 23.25 -21.16 -31.84
CA ASN A 833 22.83 -19.82 -32.32
C ASN A 833 23.90 -18.73 -32.07
N ALA A 834 25.17 -19.11 -31.93
CA ALA A 834 26.25 -18.18 -31.58
C ALA A 834 26.42 -17.03 -32.60
N ASP A 835 26.27 -17.31 -33.90
CA ASP A 835 26.44 -16.29 -34.95
C ASP A 835 25.35 -15.21 -34.86
N TYR A 836 24.10 -15.63 -34.64
CA TYR A 836 23.00 -14.71 -34.36
C TYR A 836 23.29 -13.87 -33.12
N LEU A 837 23.62 -14.51 -31.99
CA LEU A 837 23.85 -13.82 -30.72
C LEU A 837 25.03 -12.84 -30.80
N LYS A 838 26.09 -13.15 -31.56
CA LYS A 838 27.20 -12.22 -31.83
C LYS A 838 26.76 -11.05 -32.73
N SER A 839 25.94 -11.31 -33.75
CA SER A 839 25.54 -10.31 -34.75
C SER A 839 24.69 -9.17 -34.17
N ILE A 840 23.82 -9.47 -33.20
CA ILE A 840 22.88 -8.50 -32.61
C ILE A 840 23.50 -7.59 -31.55
N GLN A 841 24.70 -7.91 -31.08
CA GLN A 841 25.37 -7.14 -30.03
C GLN A 841 26.02 -5.88 -30.61
N VAL A 842 25.94 -4.77 -29.88
CA VAL A 842 26.74 -3.58 -30.16
C VAL A 842 28.21 -3.89 -29.87
N PRO A 843 29.17 -3.50 -30.74
CA PRO A 843 30.60 -3.65 -30.47
C PRO A 843 30.98 -3.02 -29.13
N PHE A 844 31.81 -3.71 -28.36
CA PHE A 844 32.08 -3.32 -26.97
C PHE A 844 32.82 -1.98 -26.88
N GLU A 845 33.71 -1.69 -27.84
CA GLU A 845 34.47 -0.45 -27.93
C GLU A 845 33.54 0.78 -28.11
N VAL A 846 32.46 0.61 -28.87
CA VAL A 846 31.44 1.65 -29.07
C VAL A 846 30.67 1.88 -27.77
N ALA A 847 30.26 0.80 -27.09
CA ALA A 847 29.55 0.89 -25.82
C ALA A 847 30.40 1.55 -24.71
N VAL A 848 31.70 1.23 -24.65
CA VAL A 848 32.66 1.86 -23.72
C VAL A 848 32.77 3.36 -23.99
N LYS A 849 32.95 3.75 -25.26
CA LYS A 849 33.06 5.17 -25.64
C LYS A 849 31.83 5.96 -25.20
N GLU A 850 30.63 5.44 -25.48
CA GLU A 850 29.38 6.14 -25.15
C GLU A 850 29.13 6.26 -23.64
N VAL A 851 29.43 5.19 -22.87
CA VAL A 851 29.36 5.23 -21.41
C VAL A 851 30.34 6.25 -20.84
N VAL A 852 31.57 6.29 -21.37
CA VAL A 852 32.60 7.24 -20.93
C VAL A 852 32.19 8.68 -21.24
N ASP A 853 31.62 8.96 -22.41
CA ASP A 853 31.15 10.30 -22.78
C ASP A 853 29.99 10.76 -21.87
N GLN A 854 29.06 9.87 -21.55
CA GLN A 854 27.99 10.14 -20.57
C GLN A 854 28.55 10.38 -19.15
N LEU A 855 29.49 9.55 -18.69
CA LEU A 855 30.12 9.71 -17.38
C LEU A 855 30.94 11.01 -17.29
N LYS A 856 31.63 11.40 -18.37
CA LYS A 856 32.33 12.70 -18.47
C LYS A 856 31.37 13.87 -18.32
N ALA A 857 30.19 13.82 -18.93
CA ALA A 857 29.18 14.87 -18.81
C ALA A 857 28.64 14.99 -17.36
N VAL A 858 28.37 13.84 -16.72
CA VAL A 858 27.94 13.80 -15.30
C VAL A 858 29.05 14.32 -14.38
N ALA A 859 30.30 13.95 -14.63
CA ALA A 859 31.45 14.40 -13.84
C ALA A 859 31.70 15.92 -13.96
N LYS A 860 31.41 16.52 -15.12
CA LYS A 860 31.57 17.97 -15.36
C LYS A 860 30.44 18.84 -14.78
N GLY A 861 29.29 18.23 -14.44
CA GLY A 861 28.12 18.94 -13.91
C GLY A 861 27.26 19.62 -14.98
N ASP A 862 27.36 19.21 -16.25
CA ASP A 862 26.67 19.83 -17.40
C ASP A 862 25.17 19.47 -17.48
N THR A 863 24.66 18.61 -16.60
CA THR A 863 23.27 18.13 -16.57
C THR A 863 22.51 18.73 -15.39
N ILE A 864 21.59 19.66 -15.68
CA ILE A 864 20.62 20.19 -14.72
C ILE A 864 19.59 19.11 -14.42
N THR A 865 19.55 18.64 -13.16
CA THR A 865 18.49 17.78 -12.65
C THR A 865 17.19 18.61 -12.54
N PRO A 866 16.06 18.18 -13.12
CA PRO A 866 14.77 18.76 -12.78
C PRO A 866 14.49 18.54 -11.29
N ALA A 867 14.10 19.61 -10.60
CA ALA A 867 13.78 19.60 -9.18
C ALA A 867 12.53 18.74 -8.89
N THR A 868 12.70 17.43 -8.80
CA THR A 868 11.77 16.53 -8.12
C THR A 868 12.45 16.02 -6.87
N ALA A 869 12.70 16.93 -5.93
CA ALA A 869 12.89 16.54 -4.55
C ALA A 869 11.69 15.67 -4.16
N LYS A 870 11.96 14.44 -3.71
CA LYS A 870 10.96 13.61 -3.02
C LYS A 870 10.26 14.51 -2.01
N GLN A 871 8.94 14.65 -2.14
CA GLN A 871 8.13 15.19 -1.05
C GLN A 871 8.36 14.26 0.14
N SER A 872 9.10 14.73 1.15
CA SER A 872 8.92 14.22 2.49
C SER A 872 7.51 14.62 2.91
N PHE A 873 6.74 13.62 3.33
CA PHE A 873 5.47 13.82 4.04
C PHE A 873 5.80 14.37 5.43
N ASP A 874 6.32 15.59 5.47
CA ASP A 874 6.60 16.28 6.72
C ASP A 874 5.26 16.70 7.33
N ASN A 875 5.12 16.49 8.65
CA ASN A 875 3.97 16.91 9.43
C ASN A 875 3.82 18.44 9.36
N ILE A 876 2.95 18.89 8.46
CA ILE A 876 2.67 20.31 8.23
C ILE A 876 2.15 20.92 9.54
N SER A 877 2.94 21.82 10.09
CA SER A 877 2.66 22.57 11.31
C SER A 877 2.03 23.92 10.99
N PHE A 878 2.47 24.60 9.92
CA PHE A 878 1.91 25.88 9.51
C PHE A 878 2.11 26.18 8.01
N ALA A 879 1.27 27.05 7.48
CA ALA A 879 1.43 27.66 6.16
C ALA A 879 2.03 29.05 6.31
N ALA A 880 3.02 29.39 5.49
CA ALA A 880 3.67 30.69 5.52
C ALA A 880 4.16 31.13 4.14
N VAL A 881 4.42 32.42 4.02
CA VAL A 881 5.09 33.02 2.86
C VAL A 881 6.57 33.10 3.18
N THR A 882 7.38 32.28 2.52
CA THR A 882 8.84 32.32 2.61
C THR A 882 9.38 33.54 1.89
N LEU A 883 10.27 34.28 2.55
CA LEU A 883 10.87 35.50 2.01
C LEU A 883 12.38 35.36 1.92
N SER A 884 12.99 36.11 1.00
CA SER A 884 14.44 36.20 0.87
C SER A 884 15.03 36.94 2.07
N GLN A 885 16.01 36.33 2.73
CA GLN A 885 16.75 36.97 3.81
C GLN A 885 17.45 38.25 3.34
N ALA A 886 18.02 38.24 2.12
CA ALA A 886 18.70 39.39 1.55
C ALA A 886 17.75 40.57 1.33
N ASP A 887 16.52 40.31 0.84
CA ASP A 887 15.54 41.38 0.59
C ASP A 887 15.06 42.01 1.90
N ILE A 888 14.88 41.20 2.94
CA ILE A 888 14.43 41.66 4.25
C ILE A 888 15.54 42.43 4.97
N LEU A 889 16.80 41.98 4.89
CA LEU A 889 17.93 42.76 5.40
C LEU A 889 18.06 44.11 4.67
N GLY A 890 17.89 44.12 3.35
CA GLY A 890 17.86 45.34 2.56
C GLY A 890 16.75 46.30 2.97
N LEU A 891 15.56 45.77 3.28
CA LEU A 891 14.43 46.53 3.81
C LEU A 891 14.75 47.13 5.19
N VAL A 892 15.25 46.32 6.12
CA VAL A 892 15.56 46.75 7.49
C VAL A 892 16.64 47.85 7.50
N ARG A 893 17.67 47.75 6.64
CA ARG A 893 18.69 48.80 6.49
C ARG A 893 18.10 50.14 6.05
N LYS A 894 17.16 50.13 5.09
CA LYS A 894 16.47 51.36 4.65
C LYS A 894 15.63 52.01 5.75
N VAL A 895 15.05 51.20 6.66
CA VAL A 895 14.33 51.73 7.82
C VAL A 895 15.32 52.33 8.83
N ALA A 896 16.46 51.66 9.08
CA ALA A 896 17.50 52.14 9.97
C ALA A 896 18.17 53.44 9.49
N GLU A 897 18.32 53.64 8.17
CA GLU A 897 18.84 54.89 7.59
C GLU A 897 17.95 56.10 7.88
N LYS A 898 16.65 55.88 8.09
CA LYS A 898 15.66 56.94 8.33
C LYS A 898 15.36 57.18 9.81
N ASP A 899 15.68 56.23 10.70
CA ASP A 899 15.35 56.28 12.11
C ASP A 899 16.56 55.86 12.98
N THR A 900 17.11 56.83 13.71
CA THR A 900 18.30 56.67 14.56
C THR A 900 18.06 55.70 15.72
N ASP A 901 16.85 55.64 16.28
CA ASP A 901 16.52 54.72 17.38
C ASP A 901 16.49 53.28 16.89
N VAL A 902 15.94 53.04 15.69
CA VAL A 902 15.93 51.71 15.06
C VAL A 902 17.36 51.27 14.71
N SER A 903 18.19 52.18 14.18
CA SER A 903 19.60 51.91 13.89
C SER A 903 20.38 51.47 15.14
N ASN A 904 20.21 52.19 16.25
CA ASN A 904 20.83 51.86 17.53
C ASN A 904 20.38 50.49 18.06
N PHE A 905 19.09 50.18 17.97
CA PHE A 905 18.54 48.88 18.38
C PHE A 905 19.13 47.73 17.57
N LEU A 906 19.14 47.86 16.23
CA LEU A 906 19.64 46.80 15.32
C LEU A 906 21.13 46.50 15.52
N ASN A 907 21.94 47.55 15.76
CA ASN A 907 23.36 47.39 16.06
C ASN A 907 23.61 46.62 17.36
N GLY A 908 22.70 46.75 18.34
CA GLY A 908 22.78 46.02 19.62
C GLY A 908 22.50 44.52 19.50
N ILE A 909 21.68 44.09 18.53
CA ILE A 909 21.20 42.70 18.43
C ILE A 909 21.93 41.85 17.38
N LYS A 910 22.78 42.45 16.53
CA LYS A 910 23.46 41.78 15.41
C LYS A 910 22.51 40.92 14.57
N LEU A 911 21.51 41.57 13.98
CA LEU A 911 20.42 40.89 13.26
C LEU A 911 20.92 39.92 12.17
N GLU A 912 21.99 40.29 11.47
CA GLU A 912 22.57 39.54 10.35
C GLU A 912 23.04 38.13 10.75
N ASP A 913 23.55 37.99 11.97
CA ASP A 913 24.07 36.72 12.50
C ASP A 913 22.95 35.77 12.97
N ASN A 914 21.73 36.30 13.19
CA ASN A 914 20.63 35.59 13.85
C ASN A 914 19.43 35.30 12.93
N LEU A 915 19.36 35.91 11.75
CA LEU A 915 18.18 35.86 10.87
C LEU A 915 18.15 34.61 9.96
N MET A 916 17.88 33.43 10.52
CA MET A 916 18.03 32.16 9.77
C MET A 916 16.85 31.77 8.85
N LYS A 917 15.60 32.16 9.18
CA LYS A 917 14.39 31.82 8.40
C LYS A 917 13.37 32.95 8.41
N VAL A 918 13.18 33.61 7.27
CA VAL A 918 12.30 34.77 7.16
C VAL A 918 10.99 34.38 6.48
N HIS A 919 9.89 34.60 7.18
CA HIS A 919 8.57 34.23 6.68
C HIS A 919 7.46 35.05 7.32
N VAL A 920 6.32 35.12 6.64
CA VAL A 920 5.05 35.63 7.19
C VAL A 920 4.10 34.46 7.36
N THR A 921 3.69 34.19 8.60
CA THR A 921 2.78 33.07 8.91
C THR A 921 1.37 33.40 8.44
N LEU A 922 0.79 32.50 7.63
CA LEU A 922 -0.58 32.58 7.14
C LEU A 922 -1.55 31.88 8.09
N ALA A 923 -1.26 30.64 8.45
CA ALA A 923 -2.02 29.90 9.45
C ALA A 923 -1.17 28.87 10.17
N HIS A 924 -1.46 28.65 11.45
CA HIS A 924 -0.77 27.68 12.28
C HIS A 924 -1.75 26.61 12.78
N LYS A 925 -1.39 25.33 12.65
CA LYS A 925 -2.25 24.18 12.99
C LYS A 925 -2.79 24.24 14.41
N ARG A 926 -1.96 24.61 15.39
CA ARG A 926 -2.38 24.74 16.81
C ARG A 926 -3.29 25.94 17.09
N ALA A 927 -3.21 27.01 16.30
CA ALA A 927 -3.95 28.24 16.55
C ALA A 927 -5.27 28.27 15.76
N HIS A 928 -5.24 27.79 14.52
CA HIS A 928 -6.35 27.94 13.57
C HIS A 928 -6.93 26.60 13.10
N GLY A 929 -6.32 25.47 13.49
CA GLY A 929 -6.73 24.13 13.05
C GLY A 929 -6.13 23.71 11.70
N VAL A 930 -6.32 22.43 11.36
CA VAL A 930 -5.76 21.84 10.13
C VAL A 930 -6.46 22.36 8.88
N ALA A 931 -7.79 22.51 8.90
CA ALA A 931 -8.55 23.00 7.75
C ALA A 931 -8.07 24.38 7.28
N ALA A 932 -7.79 25.30 8.21
CA ALA A 932 -7.26 26.62 7.90
C ALA A 932 -5.89 26.52 7.20
N VAL A 933 -4.99 25.68 7.70
CA VAL A 933 -3.68 25.45 7.06
C VAL A 933 -3.83 24.84 5.67
N ALA A 934 -4.67 23.80 5.54
CA ALA A 934 -4.90 23.08 4.29
C ALA A 934 -5.48 23.97 3.18
N SER A 935 -6.27 25.00 3.52
CA SER A 935 -6.85 25.94 2.55
C SER A 935 -5.81 26.66 1.69
N TYR A 936 -4.59 26.90 2.22
CA TYR A 936 -3.52 27.57 1.47
C TYR A 936 -2.81 26.65 0.46
N SER A 937 -3.20 25.37 0.39
CA SER A 937 -2.53 24.38 -0.48
C SER A 937 -2.61 24.71 -1.96
N LEU A 938 -3.68 25.40 -2.36
CA LEU A 938 -3.91 25.91 -3.72
C LEU A 938 -2.83 26.88 -4.18
N TYR A 939 -2.27 27.63 -3.23
CA TYR A 939 -1.25 28.64 -3.49
C TYR A 939 0.17 28.10 -3.30
N ARG A 940 0.36 26.81 -2.97
CA ARG A 940 1.68 26.22 -2.73
C ARG A 940 2.61 26.47 -3.92
N ASN A 941 3.83 26.92 -3.63
CA ASN A 941 4.86 27.30 -4.60
C ASN A 941 4.47 28.46 -5.54
N LYS A 942 3.38 29.18 -5.28
CA LYS A 942 3.04 30.42 -5.99
C LYS A 942 3.75 31.61 -5.36
N LYS A 943 4.13 32.57 -6.21
CA LYS A 943 4.68 33.85 -5.78
C LYS A 943 3.57 34.74 -5.24
N LEU A 944 3.78 35.30 -4.06
CA LEU A 944 2.86 36.25 -3.43
C LEU A 944 3.62 37.53 -3.08
N PRO A 945 3.19 38.71 -3.59
CA PRO A 945 3.74 39.98 -3.13
C PRO A 945 3.32 40.26 -1.68
N VAL A 946 4.28 40.65 -0.85
CA VAL A 946 4.09 41.02 0.55
C VAL A 946 4.60 42.45 0.73
N SER A 947 3.71 43.35 1.14
CA SER A 947 4.02 44.76 1.39
C SER A 947 4.26 45.00 2.88
N PHE A 948 5.36 45.68 3.21
CA PHE A 948 5.72 46.00 4.60
C PHE A 948 5.47 47.47 4.90
N ASN A 949 4.71 47.74 5.97
CA ASN A 949 4.20 49.08 6.26
C ASN A 949 4.73 49.69 7.58
N ALA A 950 5.25 48.87 8.49
CA ALA A 950 5.70 49.34 9.79
C ALA A 950 6.72 48.37 10.41
N PHE A 951 7.61 48.93 11.23
CA PHE A 951 8.57 48.21 12.06
C PHE A 951 8.15 48.31 13.53
N PHE A 952 8.09 47.17 14.22
CA PHE A 952 7.68 47.05 15.61
C PHE A 952 8.82 46.46 16.43
N TYR A 953 9.13 47.04 17.59
CA TYR A 953 10.18 46.51 18.44
C TYR A 953 10.04 46.92 19.92
N ASN A 954 10.65 46.12 20.78
CA ASN A 954 10.99 46.46 22.16
C ASN A 954 12.32 45.78 22.54
N ASP A 955 12.66 45.77 23.82
CA ASP A 955 13.84 45.13 24.38
C ASP A 955 13.88 43.60 24.22
N LYS A 956 12.74 42.96 23.91
CA LYS A 956 12.62 41.49 23.83
C LYS A 956 12.43 40.94 22.43
N MET A 957 11.84 41.71 21.50
CA MET A 957 11.48 41.21 20.17
C MET A 957 11.31 42.33 19.14
N ALA A 958 11.45 41.97 17.85
CA ALA A 958 11.24 42.86 16.73
C ALA A 958 10.55 42.15 15.55
N ALA A 959 9.65 42.85 14.86
CA ALA A 959 8.93 42.34 13.69
C ALA A 959 8.55 43.45 12.70
N LEU A 960 8.34 43.06 11.44
CA LEU A 960 7.77 43.92 10.41
C LEU A 960 6.29 43.60 10.20
N GLY A 961 5.43 44.61 10.26
CA GLY A 961 4.02 44.49 9.89
C GLY A 961 3.88 44.28 8.38
N ALA A 962 3.12 43.26 8.00
CA ALA A 962 2.97 42.82 6.62
C ALA A 962 1.51 42.95 6.14
N GLN A 963 1.35 43.28 4.87
CA GLN A 963 0.11 43.20 4.13
C GLN A 963 0.31 42.26 2.94
N LEU A 964 -0.56 41.27 2.85
CA LEU A 964 -0.50 40.25 1.80
C LEU A 964 -1.21 40.75 0.54
N GLY A 965 -0.63 40.48 -0.62
CA GLY A 965 -1.20 40.84 -1.90
C GLY A 965 -2.12 39.76 -2.49
N MET A 966 -2.16 39.72 -3.82
CA MET A 966 -3.03 38.81 -4.58
C MET A 966 -2.23 37.74 -5.31
N VAL A 967 -2.82 36.54 -5.45
CA VAL A 967 -2.35 35.48 -6.35
C VAL A 967 -3.46 35.21 -7.35
N ASN A 968 -3.16 35.29 -8.65
CA ASN A 968 -4.13 35.04 -9.74
C ASN A 968 -5.43 35.87 -9.65
N GLY A 969 -5.40 37.06 -9.01
CA GLY A 969 -6.58 37.91 -8.82
C GLY A 969 -7.34 37.68 -7.51
N GLU A 970 -6.96 36.68 -6.70
CA GLU A 970 -7.54 36.41 -5.39
C GLU A 970 -6.66 37.00 -4.28
N ALA A 971 -7.29 37.74 -3.35
CA ALA A 971 -6.60 38.31 -2.20
C ALA A 971 -6.30 37.23 -1.16
N ILE A 972 -5.02 37.04 -0.81
CA ILE A 972 -4.64 36.10 0.25
C ILE A 972 -4.75 36.81 1.59
N VAL A 973 -5.64 36.32 2.45
CA VAL A 973 -5.80 36.82 3.82
C VAL A 973 -5.10 35.86 4.78
N SER A 974 -4.37 36.39 5.77
CA SER A 974 -3.81 35.59 6.86
C SER A 974 -4.88 35.30 7.91
N ASN A 975 -4.86 34.12 8.51
CA ASN A 975 -5.67 33.83 9.70
C ASN A 975 -5.11 34.49 10.97
N ASN A 976 -3.89 35.01 10.95
CA ASN A 976 -3.38 35.83 12.05
C ASN A 976 -3.94 37.25 11.95
N ASP A 977 -4.48 37.78 13.05
CA ASP A 977 -4.97 39.16 13.15
C ASP A 977 -3.88 40.19 12.83
N PHE A 978 -2.63 39.86 13.15
CA PHE A 978 -1.45 40.64 12.82
C PHE A 978 -0.51 39.84 11.91
N PRO A 979 -0.64 39.95 10.57
CA PRO A 979 0.34 39.38 9.65
C PRO A 979 1.66 40.12 9.81
N HIS A 980 2.71 39.38 10.16
CA HIS A 980 4.02 39.97 10.42
C HIS A 980 5.16 39.01 10.08
N CYS A 981 6.34 39.59 9.91
CA CYS A 981 7.60 38.91 9.76
C CYS A 981 8.45 39.15 11.01
N THR A 982 8.62 38.12 11.85
CA THR A 982 9.50 38.21 13.03
C THR A 982 10.96 38.30 12.59
N LEU A 983 11.66 39.30 13.11
CA LEU A 983 13.06 39.56 12.78
C LEU A 983 13.99 39.04 13.88
N TRP A 984 13.62 39.26 15.14
CA TRP A 984 14.46 38.91 16.27
C TRP A 984 13.64 38.70 17.55
N THR A 985 14.12 37.82 18.42
CA THR A 985 13.66 37.61 19.79
C THR A 985 14.85 37.36 20.70
N VAL A 986 14.80 37.85 21.93
CA VAL A 986 15.80 37.54 22.97
C VAL A 986 15.72 36.04 23.34
N GLY A 987 16.84 35.46 23.80
CA GLY A 987 16.89 34.06 24.24
C GLY A 987 15.82 33.76 25.30
N GLY A 988 15.05 32.69 25.08
CA GLY A 988 13.94 32.29 25.95
C GLY A 988 12.56 32.83 25.54
N VAL A 989 12.49 33.83 24.65
CA VAL A 989 11.21 34.36 24.11
C VAL A 989 10.88 33.66 22.79
N ALA A 990 9.65 33.13 22.69
CA ALA A 990 9.21 32.44 21.49
C ALA A 990 8.82 33.45 20.38
N PRO A 991 9.14 33.18 19.09
CA PRO A 991 8.70 34.03 17.97
C PRO A 991 7.19 34.26 17.90
N LYS A 992 6.37 33.36 18.47
CA LYS A 992 4.91 33.51 18.58
C LYS A 992 4.49 34.74 19.38
N GLU A 993 5.29 35.19 20.35
CA GLU A 993 4.96 36.35 21.18
C GLU A 993 4.94 37.65 20.38
N ALA A 994 5.59 37.70 19.22
CA ALA A 994 5.56 38.84 18.30
C ALA A 994 4.13 39.18 17.82
N ASN A 995 3.18 38.25 17.89
CA ASN A 995 1.75 38.52 17.65
C ASN A 995 1.18 39.59 18.62
N THR A 996 1.77 39.76 19.79
CA THR A 996 1.30 40.72 20.81
C THR A 996 1.87 42.13 20.63
N LEU A 997 2.82 42.33 19.72
CA LEU A 997 3.48 43.62 19.49
C LEU A 997 2.49 44.78 19.26
N PRO A 998 1.41 44.64 18.47
CA PRO A 998 0.42 45.71 18.32
C PRO A 998 -0.26 46.09 19.64
N GLN A 999 -0.59 45.12 20.49
CA GLN A 999 -1.13 45.38 21.82
C GLN A 999 -0.09 46.05 22.73
N LEU A 1000 1.17 45.62 22.68
CA LEU A 1000 2.24 46.23 23.47
C LEU A 1000 2.49 47.69 23.06
N VAL A 1001 2.36 48.03 21.77
CA VAL A 1001 2.41 49.41 21.30
C VAL A 1001 1.25 50.22 21.89
N SER A 1002 0.03 49.68 21.90
CA SER A 1002 -1.11 50.38 22.51
C SER A 1002 -0.95 50.61 24.03
N GLN A 1003 -0.17 49.76 24.71
CA GLN A 1003 0.17 49.89 26.13
C GLN A 1003 1.41 50.76 26.40
N GLY A 1004 2.06 51.30 25.36
CA GLY A 1004 3.31 52.07 25.49
C GLY A 1004 4.55 51.22 25.84
N LYS A 1005 4.47 49.89 25.72
CA LYS A 1005 5.54 48.92 26.04
C LYS A 1005 6.37 48.49 24.83
N ALA A 1006 5.98 48.92 23.64
CA ALA A 1006 6.72 48.70 22.39
C ALA A 1006 6.63 49.95 21.51
N LYS A 1007 7.59 50.11 20.60
CA LYS A 1007 7.63 51.20 19.63
C LYS A 1007 7.14 50.72 18.26
N ARG A 1008 6.48 51.62 17.51
CA ARG A 1008 6.05 51.42 16.12
C ARG A 1008 6.63 52.54 15.26
N VAL A 1009 7.37 52.18 14.22
CA VAL A 1009 7.92 53.10 13.22
C VAL A 1009 7.22 52.84 11.89
N LEU A 1010 6.62 53.87 11.30
CA LEU A 1010 5.92 53.76 10.02
C LEU A 1010 6.91 53.79 8.86
N ILE A 1011 6.61 53.05 7.80
CA ILE A 1011 7.39 53.07 6.55
C ILE A 1011 6.61 53.92 5.54
N ASP A 1012 7.06 55.15 5.28
CA ASP A 1012 6.36 56.14 4.45
C ASP A 1012 5.98 55.65 3.04
N SER A 1013 6.75 54.71 2.49
CA SER A 1013 6.46 54.06 1.22
C SER A 1013 6.57 52.55 1.42
N PRO A 1014 5.42 51.84 1.48
CA PRO A 1014 5.42 50.40 1.72
C PRO A 1014 6.28 49.67 0.70
N ILE A 1015 7.22 48.86 1.18
CA ILE A 1015 8.14 48.12 0.32
C ILE A 1015 7.55 46.73 0.08
N THR A 1016 7.37 46.38 -1.19
CA THR A 1016 6.83 45.08 -1.59
C THR A 1016 7.95 44.12 -1.94
N ILE A 1017 7.95 42.95 -1.30
CA ILE A 1017 8.88 41.84 -1.55
C ILE A 1017 8.05 40.65 -2.04
N SER A 1018 8.51 39.97 -3.09
CA SER A 1018 7.87 38.74 -3.56
C SER A 1018 8.33 37.56 -2.71
N GLY A 1019 7.39 36.92 -2.02
CA GLY A 1019 7.63 35.66 -1.33
C GLY A 1019 7.03 34.46 -2.07
N ILE A 1020 7.23 33.25 -1.52
CA ILE A 1020 6.67 32.00 -2.03
C ILE A 1020 5.82 31.37 -0.92
N VAL A 1021 4.58 30.99 -1.21
CA VAL A 1021 3.75 30.27 -0.23
C VAL A 1021 4.26 28.83 -0.09
N ASN A 1022 4.56 28.43 1.14
CA ASN A 1022 5.10 27.11 1.47
C ASN A 1022 4.54 26.57 2.79
N PHE A 1023 4.76 25.28 3.02
CA PHE A 1023 4.34 24.55 4.21
C PHE A 1023 5.56 24.10 5.00
N TYR A 1024 5.44 24.13 6.33
CA TYR A 1024 6.53 23.89 7.27
C TYR A 1024 6.14 22.96 8.40
#